data_AF-A0A0G9JUA4-F1
#
_entry.id   AF-A0A0G9JUA4-F1
#
_cell.length_a   1.000
_cell.length_b   1.000
_cell.length_c   1.000
_cell.angle_alpha   90.00
_cell.angle_beta   90.00
_cell.angle_gamma   90.00
#
_symmetry.space_group_name_H-M   'P 1'
#
loop_
_entity.id
_entity.type
_entity.pdbx_description
1 polymer ?
#
loop_
_entity_poly.entity_id
_entity_poly.type
_entity_poly.pdbx_seq_one_letter_code
_entity_poly.pdbx_strand_id
1 'polypeptide(L)'
;VDSIDTTDYTLTSTASGNEDNAEITYTVTFANPTTQAETVTFKVGTETITIEVPANSTGASKTVSYADADVYQDVTNVPAPTDLSSTNNSKFEGLNPVNNATAKEFVDSIDTTTVTLTSESTNDGKDIKISVSLSNIDGMDTKVTNTPLVITLNDGTKITIPVGETTGNITVPNPAPNGGVVTYSISKTTGGNYEALDKNSTTTVVTKDTVPPTVTITGSTVSESNTGTVTGNKTIGTVTISFNKPLTEDLTITLNNGQKIDFKVGDTTKTVEVETSRVDDAYKQGTTTETVSIVSTSNSKIDITDKTATITINDDVDPIDVTVTAVVTTPKVIDVNTKTDGTTGVTIKAYGSDGKETNLTTITGTNHDGFGVETKINGNSVNNSNGDTKELGVGEKIVVEFTDKDVNSLDVSFAWRNNHETAKLTFINDGKIIGYATVTGDGSSTTKAIVTYYDENGEILKVVNAKGSSDKVDELFTFELPDSNGGIVSFDTVEFSAPKTVDDYLINSIVYKEVVNTSITDVLTDGGKVTFNIQVDENYPPQGKATAIVEVNGKEYEVSLNATGRGTLELSSSDLGTDLSNVEVKVVRIEGGNYESVNSTTAEFDFTTSVTGDNLSSSNDNINTYEDTAYILKVTDFGEYGEKVQEFKITELPTNGKLYLTVTKGETIIDKYGNETIVTEDTKVEISKDQIISLADIAAGKVVFEPYENSDENGSFEFQAGDGKGNFSSEYTTTIDVKAVADTPKVTISITPSIDNPSSDGSNNQNGGTSNSGNNSSDWWEGYSSKDDIIDTSRNYTKTGDYNSWKNYTNNSDSIEINGNQSQWISTADGNDNVYISGNNNGGMNTGAGDDRVFIQGNSTSEITLDSGNDELHIIGNSSTINAGAGDDKILIEGEATNNINLGSGSDELHIIGDASTISAGDGNDKIRIDGNAKGTIELGNGNNYLEIKGNASSIQVSQNSGNDRVIVSGNATNNISLGAGDDYLELDGKIQNYVDGGAGNNDSVYLKGYTLSEYQSLIANGNEWRVQNFENIKLGDGTIVKGDGSVFADTTTVYKYDISLSAQLTDTDGSEKLSDTITLKNIPEDSKLYGSDGNEINANDDGSYTVQVDANGEAKLTLTNENEVSDTDLNSIKASATSNEVNENDEVTDSATSTVDNILSTDINLDNLSSIISENGEINLANGKAENISLTLDDVLKISGEDNTIKISGDEFDSVTFKNTVGDDGKENAWSKTEGTGADKGYDIYMNSGDPTVQVKVEQPISDGITN
;
A
#
# COMPACT_ATOMS: atom_id res chain seq x y z
N VAL A 1 -134.15 89.21 -96.68
CA VAL A 1 -133.59 89.27 -95.31
C VAL A 1 -132.14 88.89 -95.48
N ASP A 2 -131.21 89.77 -95.13
CA ASP A 2 -129.77 89.46 -95.21
C ASP A 2 -129.42 88.48 -94.08
N SER A 3 -128.59 87.46 -94.36
CA SER A 3 -128.22 86.39 -93.41
C SER A 3 -126.87 86.70 -92.77
N ILE A 4 -126.73 86.49 -91.45
CA ILE A 4 -125.47 86.69 -90.71
C ILE A 4 -124.40 85.70 -91.22
N ASP A 5 -123.23 86.20 -91.63
CA ASP A 5 -122.08 85.38 -91.99
C ASP A 5 -121.24 85.02 -90.74
N THR A 6 -121.09 83.73 -90.45
CA THR A 6 -120.29 83.24 -89.30
C THR A 6 -118.90 82.77 -89.74
N THR A 7 -117.86 83.19 -89.01
CA THR A 7 -116.49 82.69 -89.17
C THR A 7 -116.13 81.73 -88.03
N ASP A 8 -115.76 80.51 -88.37
CA ASP A 8 -115.25 79.55 -87.39
C ASP A 8 -113.81 79.90 -86.99
N TYR A 9 -113.45 79.69 -85.72
CA TYR A 9 -112.06 79.61 -85.29
C TYR A 9 -111.82 78.34 -84.51
N THR A 10 -110.84 77.57 -84.96
CA THR A 10 -110.58 76.21 -84.49
C THR A 10 -109.32 76.16 -83.65
N LEU A 11 -109.39 75.59 -82.45
CA LEU A 11 -108.24 75.24 -81.61
C LEU A 11 -107.88 73.77 -81.83
N THR A 12 -106.61 73.46 -82.10
CA THR A 12 -106.05 72.10 -82.16
C THR A 12 -104.81 72.00 -81.27
N SER A 13 -104.47 70.79 -80.81
CA SER A 13 -103.24 70.53 -80.04
C SER A 13 -102.42 69.35 -80.58
N THR A 14 -101.10 69.50 -80.59
CA THR A 14 -100.13 68.44 -80.87
C THR A 14 -99.13 68.35 -79.72
N ALA A 15 -98.75 67.13 -79.30
CA ALA A 15 -97.84 66.91 -78.19
C ALA A 15 -96.59 66.13 -78.62
N SER A 16 -95.49 66.36 -77.90
CA SER A 16 -94.20 65.65 -78.05
C SER A 16 -93.47 65.59 -76.70
N GLY A 17 -92.51 64.68 -76.56
CA GLY A 17 -91.75 64.47 -75.31
C GLY A 17 -92.26 63.30 -74.48
N ASN A 18 -91.60 63.06 -73.34
CA ASN A 18 -92.03 62.20 -72.23
C ASN A 18 -92.42 63.09 -71.04
N GLU A 19 -92.68 62.53 -69.87
CA GLU A 19 -93.07 63.33 -68.71
C GLU A 19 -92.02 64.35 -68.22
N ASP A 20 -90.72 64.12 -68.42
CA ASP A 20 -89.68 65.09 -68.00
C ASP A 20 -89.70 66.37 -68.82
N ASN A 21 -90.14 66.26 -70.07
CA ASN A 21 -90.02 67.32 -71.09
C ASN A 21 -91.24 67.42 -72.00
N ALA A 22 -92.41 67.09 -71.47
CA ALA A 22 -93.68 67.07 -72.19
C ALA A 22 -94.00 68.45 -72.77
N GLU A 23 -94.13 68.60 -74.08
CA GLU A 23 -94.53 69.84 -74.73
C GLU A 23 -95.85 69.68 -75.48
N ILE A 24 -96.77 70.64 -75.32
CA ILE A 24 -98.01 70.71 -76.08
C ILE A 24 -98.07 72.03 -76.84
N THR A 25 -98.13 71.95 -78.17
CA THR A 25 -98.37 73.10 -79.06
C THR A 25 -99.85 73.22 -79.37
N TYR A 26 -100.44 74.32 -78.93
CA TYR A 26 -101.81 74.71 -79.23
C TYR A 26 -101.82 75.65 -80.43
N THR A 27 -102.67 75.38 -81.42
CA THR A 27 -102.78 76.16 -82.66
C THR A 27 -104.20 76.63 -82.85
N VAL A 28 -104.39 77.92 -83.07
CA VAL A 28 -105.69 78.52 -83.40
C VAL A 28 -105.69 78.91 -84.87
N THR A 29 -106.74 78.51 -85.59
CA THR A 29 -106.94 78.86 -87.01
C THR A 29 -108.33 79.46 -87.21
N PHE A 30 -108.42 80.68 -87.71
CA PHE A 30 -109.64 81.32 -88.16
C PHE A 30 -109.91 80.95 -89.63
N ALA A 31 -111.15 80.61 -89.97
CA ALA A 31 -111.56 80.25 -91.33
C ALA A 31 -111.41 81.41 -92.32
N ASN A 32 -111.48 82.65 -91.82
CA ASN A 32 -111.23 83.88 -92.58
C ASN A 32 -110.11 84.69 -91.88
N PRO A 33 -109.26 85.41 -92.63
CA PRO A 33 -108.18 86.19 -92.04
C PRO A 33 -108.74 87.27 -91.12
N THR A 34 -108.12 87.44 -89.96
CA THR A 34 -108.47 88.51 -89.02
C THR A 34 -108.07 89.86 -89.62
N THR A 35 -108.87 90.92 -89.43
CA THR A 35 -108.51 92.28 -89.91
C THR A 35 -107.77 93.08 -88.83
N GLN A 36 -107.95 92.69 -87.57
CA GLN A 36 -107.18 93.16 -86.41
C GLN A 36 -106.72 91.95 -85.59
N ALA A 37 -105.72 92.14 -84.73
CA ALA A 37 -105.24 91.06 -83.89
C ALA A 37 -106.36 90.54 -82.96
N GLU A 38 -106.50 89.21 -82.90
CA GLU A 38 -107.44 88.54 -82.02
C GLU A 38 -106.71 87.78 -80.93
N THR A 39 -107.24 87.85 -79.73
CA THR A 39 -106.73 87.13 -78.57
C THR A 39 -107.66 85.95 -78.29
N VAL A 40 -107.18 84.74 -78.54
CA VAL A 40 -107.90 83.50 -78.26
C VAL A 40 -107.42 82.93 -76.93
N THR A 41 -108.34 82.70 -76.01
CA THR A 41 -108.08 82.22 -74.65
C THR A 41 -108.79 80.91 -74.40
N PHE A 42 -108.10 79.98 -73.73
CA PHE A 42 -108.63 78.68 -73.26
C PHE A 42 -107.86 78.23 -72.00
N LYS A 43 -108.34 77.20 -71.31
CA LYS A 43 -107.69 76.63 -70.12
C LYS A 43 -107.23 75.21 -70.33
N VAL A 44 -106.09 74.83 -69.74
CA VAL A 44 -105.58 73.47 -69.69
C VAL A 44 -105.37 73.12 -68.23
N GLY A 45 -106.24 72.27 -67.69
CA GLY A 45 -106.29 72.04 -66.25
C GLY A 45 -106.62 73.34 -65.50
N THR A 46 -105.74 73.77 -64.60
CA THR A 46 -105.87 75.04 -63.87
C THR A 46 -105.22 76.22 -64.60
N GLU A 47 -104.40 75.98 -65.62
CA GLU A 47 -103.65 77.02 -66.32
C GLU A 47 -104.49 77.69 -67.42
N THR A 48 -104.37 79.01 -67.55
CA THR A 48 -105.02 79.78 -68.64
C THR A 48 -104.00 80.08 -69.72
N ILE A 49 -104.28 79.65 -70.95
CA ILE A 49 -103.43 79.84 -72.12
C ILE A 49 -104.10 80.84 -73.06
N THR A 50 -103.28 81.77 -73.56
CA THR A 50 -103.69 82.81 -74.49
C THR A 50 -102.81 82.78 -75.73
N ILE A 51 -103.44 82.82 -76.91
CA ILE A 51 -102.79 82.87 -78.23
C ILE A 51 -103.29 84.12 -78.95
N GLU A 52 -102.35 84.99 -79.33
CA GLU A 52 -102.64 86.17 -80.14
C GLU A 52 -102.49 85.82 -81.63
N VAL A 53 -103.59 85.87 -82.38
CA VAL A 53 -103.60 85.74 -83.83
C VAL A 53 -103.45 87.15 -84.43
N PRO A 54 -102.32 87.48 -85.05
CA PRO A 54 -102.04 88.83 -85.54
C PRO A 54 -102.95 89.22 -86.71
N ALA A 55 -103.10 90.53 -86.95
CA ALA A 55 -103.90 91.06 -88.05
C ALA A 55 -103.43 90.55 -89.43
N ASN A 56 -104.38 90.31 -90.32
CA ASN A 56 -104.23 89.71 -91.64
C ASN A 56 -103.69 88.27 -91.64
N SER A 57 -103.76 87.56 -90.50
CA SER A 57 -103.43 86.14 -90.39
C SER A 57 -104.69 85.30 -90.26
N THR A 58 -104.61 84.04 -90.71
CA THR A 58 -105.62 83.01 -90.46
C THR A 58 -105.29 82.14 -89.25
N GLY A 59 -104.17 82.37 -88.54
CA GLY A 59 -103.86 81.58 -87.35
C GLY A 59 -102.55 81.93 -86.65
N ALA A 60 -102.36 81.34 -85.46
CA ALA A 60 -101.14 81.39 -84.66
C ALA A 60 -101.08 80.17 -83.72
N SER A 61 -99.90 79.88 -83.17
CA SER A 61 -99.70 78.76 -82.24
C SER A 61 -98.86 79.17 -81.03
N LYS A 62 -98.99 78.43 -79.92
CA LYS A 62 -98.19 78.57 -78.69
C LYS A 62 -97.88 77.20 -78.11
N THR A 63 -96.61 76.95 -77.80
CA THR A 63 -96.15 75.75 -77.08
C THR A 63 -96.08 76.02 -75.58
N VAL A 64 -96.50 75.04 -74.78
CA VAL A 64 -96.38 75.03 -73.32
C VAL A 64 -95.73 73.71 -72.89
N SER A 65 -94.75 73.78 -71.99
CA SER A 65 -94.01 72.62 -71.47
C SER A 65 -94.51 72.23 -70.08
N TYR A 66 -94.59 70.93 -69.82
CA TYR A 66 -94.94 70.25 -68.58
C TYR A 66 -93.76 69.32 -68.22
N ALA A 67 -93.40 69.21 -66.93
CA ALA A 67 -92.27 68.40 -66.47
C ALA A 67 -92.59 67.80 -65.09
N ASP A 68 -92.49 66.49 -64.94
CA ASP A 68 -92.70 65.75 -63.69
C ASP A 68 -91.69 64.60 -63.52
N ALA A 69 -90.39 64.90 -63.69
CA ALA A 69 -89.34 63.90 -63.61
C ALA A 69 -89.18 63.35 -62.18
N ASP A 70 -89.33 62.05 -62.00
CA ASP A 70 -89.04 61.36 -60.75
C ASP A 70 -88.28 60.03 -60.97
N VAL A 71 -88.39 59.06 -60.05
CA VAL A 71 -87.70 57.75 -60.19
C VAL A 71 -88.69 56.60 -60.05
N TYR A 72 -89.99 56.90 -60.08
CA TYR A 72 -91.11 56.05 -59.72
C TYR A 72 -92.01 55.82 -60.92
N GLN A 73 -92.45 54.58 -61.09
CA GLN A 73 -93.31 54.25 -62.22
C GLN A 73 -94.68 54.92 -62.11
N ASP A 74 -94.91 55.96 -62.90
CA ASP A 74 -96.20 56.64 -62.99
C ASP A 74 -96.52 57.13 -64.42
N VAL A 75 -97.62 57.88 -64.60
CA VAL A 75 -97.97 58.41 -65.93
C VAL A 75 -98.42 59.86 -65.79
N THR A 76 -97.78 60.75 -66.53
CA THR A 76 -98.15 62.17 -66.56
C THR A 76 -99.31 62.44 -67.54
N ASN A 77 -100.42 62.99 -67.04
CA ASN A 77 -101.62 63.26 -67.84
C ASN A 77 -101.98 64.76 -67.88
N VAL A 78 -101.98 65.34 -69.08
CA VAL A 78 -102.39 66.74 -69.31
C VAL A 78 -103.80 66.79 -69.91
N PRO A 79 -104.79 67.41 -69.24
CA PRO A 79 -106.19 67.37 -69.66
C PRO A 79 -106.47 68.18 -70.94
N ALA A 80 -107.61 67.92 -71.59
CA ALA A 80 -108.01 68.64 -72.80
C ALA A 80 -108.29 70.13 -72.53
N PRO A 81 -108.04 71.05 -73.49
CA PRO A 81 -108.41 72.44 -73.35
C PRO A 81 -109.92 72.67 -73.13
N THR A 82 -110.28 73.60 -72.26
CA THR A 82 -111.66 74.05 -72.03
C THR A 82 -111.78 75.57 -72.16
N ASP A 83 -112.99 76.11 -72.12
CA ASP A 83 -113.25 77.56 -72.07
C ASP A 83 -112.70 78.37 -73.28
N LEU A 84 -112.74 77.79 -74.48
CA LEU A 84 -112.28 78.46 -75.70
C LEU A 84 -113.13 79.70 -76.04
N SER A 85 -112.48 80.86 -76.11
CA SER A 85 -113.08 82.15 -76.46
C SER A 85 -112.10 83.02 -77.26
N SER A 86 -112.61 83.98 -78.04
CA SER A 86 -111.79 84.96 -78.76
C SER A 86 -112.33 86.37 -78.55
N THR A 87 -111.45 87.37 -78.51
CA THR A 87 -111.85 88.75 -78.78
C THR A 87 -112.42 88.81 -80.21
N ASN A 88 -113.41 89.66 -80.50
CA ASN A 88 -113.95 89.85 -81.85
C ASN A 88 -113.57 91.26 -82.34
N ASN A 89 -112.29 91.60 -82.28
CA ASN A 89 -111.77 92.93 -82.61
C ASN A 89 -111.87 93.24 -84.11
N SER A 90 -111.83 92.21 -84.95
CA SER A 90 -112.01 92.26 -86.41
C SER A 90 -113.47 92.50 -86.82
N LYS A 91 -114.40 92.54 -85.85
CA LYS A 91 -115.83 92.79 -86.02
C LYS A 91 -116.53 91.79 -86.96
N PHE A 92 -116.18 90.51 -86.90
CA PHE A 92 -116.91 89.47 -87.60
C PHE A 92 -118.38 89.45 -87.15
N GLU A 93 -119.30 89.26 -88.09
CA GLU A 93 -120.75 89.28 -87.81
C GLU A 93 -121.18 88.12 -86.89
N GLY A 94 -120.45 87.01 -86.93
CA GLY A 94 -120.47 85.97 -85.90
C GLY A 94 -119.14 85.22 -85.83
N LEU A 95 -118.69 84.89 -84.62
CA LEU A 95 -117.56 84.01 -84.37
C LEU A 95 -118.03 82.74 -83.69
N ASN A 96 -117.66 81.60 -84.25
CA ASN A 96 -118.02 80.30 -83.71
C ASN A 96 -116.75 79.52 -83.29
N PRO A 97 -116.54 79.26 -81.98
CA PRO A 97 -115.41 78.47 -81.51
C PRO A 97 -115.59 76.99 -81.86
N VAL A 98 -114.52 76.37 -82.37
CA VAL A 98 -114.44 74.91 -82.55
C VAL A 98 -113.21 74.40 -81.79
N ASN A 99 -113.41 73.66 -80.70
CA ASN A 99 -112.29 73.08 -79.95
C ASN A 99 -112.06 71.62 -80.33
N ASN A 100 -111.00 71.37 -81.08
CA ASN A 100 -110.56 70.04 -81.51
C ASN A 100 -109.31 69.55 -80.76
N ALA A 101 -108.84 70.28 -79.75
CA ALA A 101 -107.72 69.86 -78.93
C ALA A 101 -108.15 68.78 -77.90
N THR A 102 -107.32 67.76 -77.70
CA THR A 102 -107.61 66.63 -76.79
C THR A 102 -106.62 66.60 -75.63
N ALA A 103 -106.96 65.84 -74.57
CA ALA A 103 -106.03 65.46 -73.51
C ALA A 103 -104.84 64.67 -74.09
N LYS A 104 -103.71 64.71 -73.39
CA LYS A 104 -102.45 64.08 -73.77
C LYS A 104 -101.86 63.36 -72.55
N GLU A 105 -101.58 62.09 -72.72
CA GLU A 105 -100.80 61.29 -71.78
C GLU A 105 -99.37 61.23 -72.30
N PHE A 106 -98.41 61.44 -71.40
CA PHE A 106 -97.00 61.28 -71.67
C PHE A 106 -96.55 59.97 -71.05
N VAL A 107 -95.71 59.26 -71.79
CA VAL A 107 -95.13 58.03 -71.29
C VAL A 107 -94.11 58.38 -70.21
N ASP A 108 -94.11 57.55 -69.18
CA ASP A 108 -93.12 57.48 -68.10
C ASP A 108 -91.68 57.48 -68.66
N SER A 109 -90.81 58.17 -67.96
CA SER A 109 -89.38 58.23 -68.18
C SER A 109 -88.68 56.94 -67.72
N ILE A 110 -87.36 56.86 -67.82
CA ILE A 110 -86.60 55.85 -67.08
C ILE A 110 -85.44 56.53 -66.37
N ASP A 111 -85.59 56.69 -65.07
CA ASP A 111 -84.66 57.32 -64.14
C ASP A 111 -84.15 56.28 -63.14
N THR A 112 -82.86 55.95 -63.25
CA THR A 112 -82.29 54.82 -62.52
C THR A 112 -81.87 55.19 -61.11
N THR A 113 -82.46 54.53 -60.11
CA THR A 113 -82.00 54.60 -58.72
C THR A 113 -80.88 53.59 -58.47
N THR A 114 -79.74 54.04 -57.98
CA THR A 114 -78.59 53.20 -57.63
C THR A 114 -78.68 52.70 -56.20
N VAL A 115 -78.52 51.38 -56.03
CA VAL A 115 -78.40 50.73 -54.72
C VAL A 115 -76.93 50.53 -54.38
N THR A 116 -76.46 51.09 -53.27
CA THR A 116 -75.08 50.97 -52.81
C THR A 116 -74.99 50.12 -51.55
N LEU A 117 -74.18 49.06 -51.57
CA LEU A 117 -73.80 48.27 -50.40
C LEU A 117 -72.51 48.78 -49.78
N THR A 118 -72.45 48.80 -48.45
CA THR A 118 -71.24 49.08 -47.67
C THR A 118 -71.09 48.11 -46.50
N SER A 119 -69.86 47.76 -46.15
CA SER A 119 -69.52 46.90 -45.01
C SER A 119 -68.20 47.31 -44.38
N GLU A 120 -68.02 47.03 -43.08
CA GLU A 120 -66.78 47.28 -42.34
C GLU A 120 -66.00 45.97 -42.10
N SER A 121 -64.67 46.03 -42.10
CA SER A 121 -63.82 44.88 -41.76
C SER A 121 -63.82 44.61 -40.26
N THR A 122 -63.80 43.34 -39.84
CA THR A 122 -63.92 42.94 -38.43
C THR A 122 -62.86 41.90 -38.04
N ASN A 123 -62.59 41.73 -36.74
CA ASN A 123 -61.78 40.62 -36.24
C ASN A 123 -62.60 39.33 -36.20
N ASP A 124 -61.92 38.18 -36.24
CA ASP A 124 -62.56 36.87 -36.17
C ASP A 124 -63.58 36.70 -35.04
N GLY A 125 -64.66 35.98 -35.34
CA GLY A 125 -65.77 35.74 -34.44
C GLY A 125 -66.71 36.92 -34.16
N LYS A 126 -66.45 38.13 -34.69
CA LYS A 126 -67.38 39.27 -34.56
C LYS A 126 -68.34 39.34 -35.74
N ASP A 127 -69.62 39.57 -35.44
CA ASP A 127 -70.66 39.76 -36.46
C ASP A 127 -70.33 40.90 -37.43
N ILE A 128 -70.79 40.77 -38.67
CA ILE A 128 -70.55 41.69 -39.78
C ILE A 128 -71.76 42.61 -39.94
N LYS A 129 -71.53 43.93 -39.98
CA LYS A 129 -72.58 44.93 -40.27
C LYS A 129 -72.55 45.29 -41.77
N ILE A 130 -73.68 45.08 -42.45
CA ILE A 130 -73.88 45.42 -43.86
C ILE A 130 -74.95 46.52 -43.94
N SER A 131 -74.63 47.61 -44.63
CA SER A 131 -75.55 48.73 -44.83
C SER A 131 -75.84 48.93 -46.31
N VAL A 132 -77.05 49.41 -46.61
CA VAL A 132 -77.49 49.70 -47.96
C VAL A 132 -78.09 51.10 -48.04
N SER A 133 -77.80 51.80 -49.13
CA SER A 133 -78.31 53.16 -49.39
C SER A 133 -78.76 53.33 -50.84
N LEU A 134 -79.76 54.17 -51.04
CA LEU A 134 -80.30 54.53 -52.35
C LEU A 134 -79.84 55.94 -52.75
N SER A 135 -79.54 56.11 -54.03
CA SER A 135 -79.15 57.41 -54.61
C SER A 135 -79.48 57.44 -56.10
N ASN A 136 -79.88 58.60 -56.63
CA ASN A 136 -80.03 58.84 -58.06
C ASN A 136 -78.96 59.86 -58.50
N ILE A 137 -78.46 59.72 -59.73
CA ILE A 137 -77.33 60.52 -60.26
C ILE A 137 -77.70 62.02 -60.36
N ASP A 138 -78.97 62.34 -60.62
CA ASP A 138 -79.50 63.69 -60.79
C ASP A 138 -80.07 64.27 -59.49
N GLY A 139 -79.97 63.53 -58.38
CA GLY A 139 -80.33 64.01 -57.04
C GLY A 139 -81.83 63.99 -56.73
N MET A 140 -82.62 63.24 -57.50
CA MET A 140 -84.05 63.03 -57.26
C MET A 140 -84.33 62.33 -55.92
N ASP A 141 -85.54 62.47 -55.38
CA ASP A 141 -85.92 61.82 -54.12
C ASP A 141 -86.05 60.30 -54.34
N THR A 142 -85.25 59.53 -53.61
CA THR A 142 -85.17 58.07 -53.74
C THR A 142 -85.77 57.34 -52.54
N LYS A 143 -86.56 58.00 -51.70
CA LYS A 143 -87.24 57.32 -50.58
C LYS A 143 -88.12 56.19 -51.08
N VAL A 144 -88.08 55.05 -50.40
CA VAL A 144 -88.93 53.92 -50.77
C VAL A 144 -90.41 54.30 -50.63
N THR A 145 -91.19 54.16 -51.69
CA THR A 145 -92.65 54.34 -51.64
C THR A 145 -93.40 53.03 -51.93
N ASN A 146 -94.72 53.02 -51.70
CA ASN A 146 -95.66 51.90 -51.84
C ASN A 146 -95.38 50.66 -50.95
N THR A 147 -94.25 49.99 -51.14
CA THR A 147 -93.87 48.79 -50.36
C THR A 147 -92.40 48.85 -49.98
N PRO A 148 -92.00 48.35 -48.78
CA PRO A 148 -90.60 48.32 -48.37
C PRO A 148 -89.70 47.66 -49.42
N LEU A 149 -88.53 48.24 -49.68
CA LEU A 149 -87.57 47.68 -50.62
C LEU A 149 -86.74 46.62 -49.87
N VAL A 150 -86.90 45.36 -50.27
CA VAL A 150 -86.14 44.24 -49.73
C VAL A 150 -85.03 43.87 -50.71
N ILE A 151 -83.81 43.97 -50.24
CA ILE A 151 -82.58 43.68 -50.97
C ILE A 151 -82.05 42.34 -50.47
N THR A 152 -82.08 41.34 -51.34
CA THR A 152 -81.54 40.01 -51.08
C THR A 152 -80.11 39.96 -51.60
N LEU A 153 -79.17 39.56 -50.76
CA LEU A 153 -77.77 39.38 -51.11
C LEU A 153 -77.52 38.00 -51.72
N ASN A 154 -76.33 37.74 -52.22
CA ASN A 154 -75.90 36.47 -52.84
C ASN A 154 -75.93 35.26 -51.88
N ASP A 155 -75.81 35.49 -50.58
CA ASP A 155 -75.91 34.46 -49.53
C ASP A 155 -77.36 34.22 -49.05
N GLY A 156 -78.33 34.97 -49.60
CA GLY A 156 -79.74 34.92 -49.20
C GLY A 156 -80.12 35.86 -48.06
N THR A 157 -79.17 36.60 -47.47
CA THR A 157 -79.44 37.62 -46.45
C THR A 157 -80.35 38.73 -47.01
N LYS A 158 -81.33 39.16 -46.23
CA LYS A 158 -82.32 40.18 -46.64
C LYS A 158 -82.14 41.47 -45.84
N ILE A 159 -81.82 42.56 -46.52
CA ILE A 159 -81.79 43.91 -45.97
C ILE A 159 -83.06 44.63 -46.40
N THR A 160 -83.82 45.17 -45.45
CA THR A 160 -85.06 45.91 -45.76
C THR A 160 -84.83 47.40 -45.57
N ILE A 161 -85.15 48.20 -46.60
CA ILE A 161 -85.30 49.65 -46.50
C ILE A 161 -86.80 49.93 -46.33
N PRO A 162 -87.24 50.45 -45.17
CA PRO A 162 -88.65 50.76 -44.92
C PRO A 162 -89.20 51.84 -45.87
N VAL A 163 -90.53 51.89 -46.02
CA VAL A 163 -91.21 52.99 -46.73
C VAL A 163 -90.88 54.33 -46.07
N GLY A 164 -90.53 55.34 -46.87
CA GLY A 164 -90.13 56.68 -46.43
C GLY A 164 -88.64 56.84 -46.14
N GLU A 165 -87.86 55.76 -46.16
CA GLU A 165 -86.42 55.76 -45.89
C GLU A 165 -85.60 55.56 -47.16
N THR A 166 -84.33 55.97 -47.13
CA THR A 166 -83.35 55.74 -48.20
C THR A 166 -82.25 54.77 -47.81
N THR A 167 -82.25 54.26 -46.57
CA THR A 167 -81.19 53.37 -46.05
C THR A 167 -81.75 52.20 -45.23
N GLY A 168 -80.97 51.12 -45.18
CA GLY A 168 -81.23 49.95 -44.34
C GLY A 168 -79.91 49.32 -43.87
N ASN A 169 -79.95 48.54 -42.80
CA ASN A 169 -78.78 47.79 -42.33
C ASN A 169 -79.17 46.47 -41.67
N ILE A 170 -78.23 45.53 -41.66
CA ILE A 170 -78.36 44.25 -40.95
C ILE A 170 -77.01 43.84 -40.36
N THR A 171 -77.06 43.06 -39.30
CA THR A 171 -75.89 42.38 -38.72
C THR A 171 -76.03 40.88 -38.96
N VAL A 172 -75.01 40.25 -39.53
CA VAL A 172 -74.97 38.81 -39.83
C VAL A 172 -73.79 38.13 -39.14
N PRO A 173 -73.90 36.85 -38.73
CA PRO A 173 -72.76 36.10 -38.21
C PRO A 173 -71.61 36.05 -39.21
N ASN A 174 -70.37 36.07 -38.72
CA ASN A 174 -69.19 35.95 -39.57
C ASN A 174 -69.11 34.55 -40.24
N PRO A 175 -69.19 34.46 -41.59
CA PRO A 175 -69.12 33.18 -42.29
C PRO A 175 -67.69 32.66 -42.51
N ALA A 176 -66.67 33.47 -42.23
CA ALA A 176 -65.24 33.12 -42.24
C ALA A 176 -64.63 33.35 -40.84
N PRO A 177 -64.93 32.46 -39.86
CA PRO A 177 -64.57 32.65 -38.45
C PRO A 177 -63.08 32.47 -38.13
N ASN A 178 -62.28 32.02 -39.10
CA ASN A 178 -60.82 31.77 -38.98
C ASN A 178 -60.03 32.61 -40.00
N GLY A 179 -60.49 33.83 -40.30
CA GLY A 179 -59.95 34.71 -41.33
C GLY A 179 -60.41 34.39 -42.75
N GLY A 180 -60.48 35.42 -43.60
CA GLY A 180 -60.87 35.28 -45.00
C GLY A 180 -61.44 36.56 -45.63
N VAL A 181 -61.79 36.48 -46.91
CA VAL A 181 -62.46 37.55 -47.66
C VAL A 181 -63.87 37.08 -48.03
N VAL A 182 -64.89 37.80 -47.56
CA VAL A 182 -66.30 37.52 -47.84
C VAL A 182 -66.84 38.63 -48.73
N THR A 183 -67.42 38.29 -49.88
CA THR A 183 -68.00 39.26 -50.83
C THR A 183 -69.52 39.17 -50.81
N TYR A 184 -70.18 40.30 -50.55
CA TYR A 184 -71.62 40.45 -50.63
C TYR A 184 -71.99 41.22 -51.90
N SER A 185 -72.89 40.66 -52.70
CA SER A 185 -73.45 41.28 -53.90
C SER A 185 -74.97 41.19 -53.88
N ILE A 186 -75.67 42.11 -54.54
CA ILE A 186 -77.13 42.08 -54.61
C ILE A 186 -77.56 40.97 -55.59
N SER A 187 -78.35 40.01 -55.13
CA SER A 187 -78.90 38.93 -55.98
C SER A 187 -80.29 39.27 -56.50
N LYS A 188 -81.10 39.93 -55.68
CA LYS A 188 -82.49 40.28 -56.02
C LYS A 188 -82.96 41.47 -55.20
N THR A 189 -83.78 42.31 -55.82
CA THR A 189 -84.56 43.33 -55.12
C THR A 189 -86.06 43.05 -55.31
N THR A 190 -86.87 43.31 -54.30
CA THR A 190 -88.33 43.22 -54.35
C THR A 190 -88.96 44.33 -53.53
N GLY A 191 -90.06 44.91 -53.99
CA GLY A 191 -90.67 46.07 -53.37
C GLY A 191 -90.08 47.39 -53.90
N GLY A 192 -90.57 48.51 -53.39
CA GLY A 192 -90.45 49.81 -54.07
C GLY A 192 -91.27 49.86 -55.37
N ASN A 193 -91.42 51.05 -55.93
CA ASN A 193 -92.07 51.31 -57.22
C ASN A 193 -91.14 52.05 -58.19
N TYR A 194 -89.83 51.85 -58.05
CA TYR A 194 -88.84 52.53 -58.88
C TYR A 194 -88.94 52.11 -60.35
N GLU A 195 -88.76 53.05 -61.27
CA GLU A 195 -88.68 52.83 -62.72
C GLU A 195 -87.57 51.84 -63.07
N ALA A 196 -86.36 52.13 -62.57
CA ALA A 196 -85.20 51.26 -62.67
C ALA A 196 -84.37 51.27 -61.37
N LEU A 197 -83.80 50.10 -61.04
CA LEU A 197 -82.84 49.95 -59.95
C LEU A 197 -81.53 49.39 -60.50
N ASP A 198 -80.43 50.11 -60.29
CA ASP A 198 -79.08 49.57 -60.45
C ASP A 198 -78.70 48.80 -59.19
N LYS A 199 -78.40 47.52 -59.38
CA LYS A 199 -78.15 46.50 -58.36
C LYS A 199 -76.76 45.87 -58.52
N ASN A 200 -75.86 46.53 -59.25
CA ASN A 200 -74.51 46.00 -59.49
C ASN A 200 -73.53 46.24 -58.33
N SER A 201 -73.99 46.78 -57.20
CA SER A 201 -73.12 47.04 -56.05
C SER A 201 -72.67 45.76 -55.35
N THR A 202 -71.39 45.74 -54.99
CA THR A 202 -70.73 44.68 -54.22
C THR A 202 -69.91 45.30 -53.09
N THR A 203 -69.79 44.62 -51.96
CA THR A 203 -68.90 45.01 -50.86
C THR A 203 -68.13 43.80 -50.34
N THR A 204 -66.88 44.00 -49.91
CA THR A 204 -66.01 42.94 -49.39
C THR A 204 -65.67 43.18 -47.92
N VAL A 205 -65.71 42.11 -47.13
CA VAL A 205 -65.29 42.10 -45.73
C VAL A 205 -64.03 41.26 -45.61
N VAL A 206 -63.00 41.80 -44.99
CA VAL A 206 -61.80 41.05 -44.60
C VAL A 206 -61.92 40.73 -43.11
N THR A 207 -61.92 39.45 -42.77
CA THR A 207 -61.83 38.97 -41.39
C THR A 207 -60.40 38.55 -41.10
N LYS A 208 -59.87 38.95 -39.93
CA LYS A 208 -58.49 38.67 -39.53
C LYS A 208 -58.46 37.58 -38.47
N ASP A 209 -57.71 36.51 -38.76
CA ASP A 209 -57.37 35.47 -37.80
C ASP A 209 -56.61 36.05 -36.60
N THR A 210 -57.25 35.94 -35.43
CA THR A 210 -56.72 36.41 -34.15
C THR A 210 -56.33 35.26 -33.22
N VAL A 211 -56.60 34.02 -33.61
CA VAL A 211 -56.18 32.85 -32.83
C VAL A 211 -54.68 32.65 -33.08
N PRO A 212 -53.82 32.70 -32.06
CA PRO A 212 -52.39 32.42 -32.26
C PRO A 212 -52.19 30.96 -32.71
N PRO A 213 -51.15 30.67 -33.52
CA PRO A 213 -50.80 29.31 -33.86
C PRO A 213 -50.41 28.52 -32.60
N THR A 214 -50.74 27.23 -32.57
CA THR A 214 -50.29 26.31 -31.51
C THR A 214 -48.98 25.68 -31.95
N VAL A 215 -48.01 25.61 -31.02
CA VAL A 215 -46.69 25.01 -31.26
C VAL A 215 -46.62 23.60 -30.70
N THR A 216 -45.93 22.74 -31.43
CA THR A 216 -45.55 21.38 -31.03
C THR A 216 -44.04 21.24 -31.21
N ILE A 217 -43.41 20.48 -30.31
CA ILE A 217 -41.99 20.17 -30.35
C ILE A 217 -41.85 18.66 -30.20
N THR A 218 -41.01 18.04 -31.02
CA THR A 218 -40.75 16.60 -31.02
C THR A 218 -39.25 16.35 -31.14
N GLY A 219 -38.74 15.33 -30.46
CA GLY A 219 -37.33 14.94 -30.52
C GLY A 219 -37.16 13.65 -31.34
N SER A 220 -35.97 13.45 -31.91
CA SER A 220 -35.63 12.23 -32.64
C SER A 220 -35.22 11.09 -31.71
N THR A 221 -35.26 9.88 -32.25
CA THR A 221 -34.49 8.74 -31.75
C THR A 221 -33.25 8.59 -32.60
N VAL A 222 -32.07 8.59 -31.98
CA VAL A 222 -30.77 8.42 -32.63
C VAL A 222 -29.99 7.31 -31.92
N SER A 223 -28.96 6.81 -32.58
CA SER A 223 -27.93 5.96 -31.97
C SER A 223 -26.60 6.70 -32.02
N GLU A 224 -25.67 6.25 -31.21
CA GLU A 224 -24.24 6.53 -31.36
C GLU A 224 -23.69 6.06 -32.73
N SER A 225 -22.42 6.37 -32.99
CA SER A 225 -21.84 6.26 -34.33
C SER A 225 -21.55 4.80 -34.68
N ASN A 226 -22.47 4.16 -35.41
CA ASN A 226 -22.34 2.77 -35.92
C ASN A 226 -21.17 2.49 -36.90
N THR A 227 -20.08 3.25 -36.85
CA THR A 227 -18.82 2.99 -37.55
C THR A 227 -18.10 1.75 -37.04
N GLY A 228 -18.45 1.26 -35.84
CA GLY A 228 -17.80 0.13 -35.19
C GLY A 228 -16.39 0.48 -34.69
N THR A 229 -16.22 1.73 -34.28
CA THR A 229 -14.99 2.34 -33.79
C THR A 229 -15.37 3.50 -32.89
N VAL A 230 -14.74 3.59 -31.72
CA VAL A 230 -14.94 4.70 -30.79
C VAL A 230 -14.52 6.03 -31.41
N THR A 231 -15.47 6.94 -31.61
CA THR A 231 -15.17 8.26 -32.19
C THR A 231 -14.95 9.35 -31.14
N GLY A 232 -15.43 9.17 -29.90
CA GLY A 232 -15.34 10.16 -28.83
C GLY A 232 -16.16 11.44 -29.10
N ASN A 233 -17.00 11.44 -30.13
CA ASN A 233 -17.84 12.58 -30.48
C ASN A 233 -19.17 12.54 -29.73
N LYS A 234 -19.76 13.71 -29.50
CA LYS A 234 -21.11 13.78 -28.94
C LYS A 234 -22.16 13.37 -29.96
N THR A 235 -23.15 12.62 -29.52
CA THR A 235 -24.29 12.25 -30.36
C THR A 235 -25.13 13.48 -30.70
N ILE A 236 -25.50 13.61 -31.98
CA ILE A 236 -26.32 14.72 -32.48
C ILE A 236 -27.75 14.23 -32.69
N GLY A 237 -28.68 14.71 -31.87
CA GLY A 237 -30.10 14.53 -32.07
C GLY A 237 -30.71 15.63 -32.94
N THR A 238 -31.98 15.49 -33.28
CA THR A 238 -32.74 16.57 -33.93
C THR A 238 -34.02 16.87 -33.17
N VAL A 239 -34.40 18.15 -33.19
CA VAL A 239 -35.66 18.64 -32.65
C VAL A 239 -36.45 19.28 -33.77
N THR A 240 -37.69 18.85 -33.92
CA THR A 240 -38.63 19.39 -34.90
C THR A 240 -39.70 20.20 -34.18
N ILE A 241 -39.76 21.49 -34.52
CA ILE A 241 -40.78 22.41 -34.03
C ILE A 241 -41.77 22.67 -35.16
N SER A 242 -43.05 22.43 -34.90
CA SER A 242 -44.11 22.59 -35.90
C SER A 242 -45.28 23.41 -35.36
N PHE A 243 -45.88 24.18 -36.25
CA PHE A 243 -47.09 24.97 -36.00
C PHE A 243 -48.27 24.36 -36.75
N ASN A 244 -49.45 24.40 -36.14
CA ASN A 244 -50.68 23.87 -36.76
C ASN A 244 -51.18 24.70 -37.96
N LYS A 245 -50.62 25.89 -38.20
CA LYS A 245 -50.95 26.77 -39.34
C LYS A 245 -49.77 27.71 -39.67
N PRO A 246 -49.69 28.26 -40.90
CA PRO A 246 -48.62 29.16 -41.30
C PRO A 246 -48.51 30.40 -40.42
N LEU A 247 -47.28 30.81 -40.11
CA LEU A 247 -47.02 32.04 -39.35
C LEU A 247 -47.34 33.29 -40.16
N THR A 248 -47.91 34.31 -39.51
CA THR A 248 -48.27 35.59 -40.14
C THR A 248 -47.22 36.68 -39.96
N GLU A 249 -46.19 36.45 -39.14
CA GLU A 249 -45.06 37.33 -38.85
C GLU A 249 -43.80 36.49 -38.57
N ASP A 250 -42.62 37.08 -38.65
CA ASP A 250 -41.37 36.41 -38.25
C ASP A 250 -41.39 36.09 -36.76
N LEU A 251 -40.87 34.92 -36.38
CA LEU A 251 -40.91 34.41 -35.02
C LEU A 251 -39.56 33.82 -34.63
N THR A 252 -39.04 34.16 -33.45
CA THR A 252 -37.85 33.52 -32.88
C THR A 252 -38.27 32.65 -31.71
N ILE A 253 -37.88 31.37 -31.74
CA ILE A 253 -37.98 30.45 -30.60
C ILE A 253 -36.59 30.27 -30.00
N THR A 254 -36.49 30.31 -28.67
CA THR A 254 -35.27 29.91 -27.95
C THR A 254 -35.53 28.62 -27.20
N LEU A 255 -34.63 27.65 -27.36
CA LEU A 255 -34.64 26.39 -26.63
C LEU A 255 -33.86 26.49 -25.30
N ASN A 256 -34.04 25.54 -24.39
CA ASN A 256 -33.34 25.50 -23.10
C ASN A 256 -31.83 25.37 -23.20
N ASN A 257 -31.30 24.81 -24.29
CA ASN A 257 -29.87 24.80 -24.62
C ASN A 257 -29.35 26.16 -25.15
N GLY A 258 -30.19 27.20 -25.21
CA GLY A 258 -29.85 28.54 -25.68
C GLY A 258 -29.92 28.73 -27.20
N GLN A 259 -30.18 27.68 -27.98
CA GLN A 259 -30.29 27.74 -29.43
C GLN A 259 -31.50 28.60 -29.86
N LYS A 260 -31.26 29.54 -30.76
CA LYS A 260 -32.28 30.43 -31.33
C LYS A 260 -32.66 29.97 -32.73
N ILE A 261 -33.96 29.86 -32.97
CA ILE A 261 -34.53 29.34 -34.21
C ILE A 261 -35.48 30.39 -34.76
N ASP A 262 -35.08 31.00 -35.89
CA ASP A 262 -35.88 32.02 -36.56
C ASP A 262 -36.77 31.38 -37.61
N PHE A 263 -38.08 31.55 -37.47
CA PHE A 263 -39.10 31.22 -38.46
C PHE A 263 -39.49 32.48 -39.22
N LYS A 264 -39.62 32.35 -40.54
CA LYS A 264 -40.09 33.42 -41.42
C LYS A 264 -41.61 33.35 -41.59
N VAL A 265 -42.19 34.48 -42.00
CA VAL A 265 -43.59 34.53 -42.43
C VAL A 265 -43.88 33.37 -43.41
N GLY A 266 -44.94 32.61 -43.11
CA GLY A 266 -45.35 31.44 -43.89
C GLY A 266 -44.76 30.10 -43.45
N ASP A 267 -43.71 30.08 -42.61
CA ASP A 267 -43.13 28.83 -42.12
C ASP A 267 -44.14 28.06 -41.26
N THR A 268 -44.06 26.73 -41.31
CA THR A 268 -44.90 25.81 -40.51
C THR A 268 -44.10 24.79 -39.73
N THR A 269 -42.84 24.54 -40.11
CA THR A 269 -41.96 23.59 -39.42
C THR A 269 -40.50 23.95 -39.64
N LYS A 270 -39.66 23.66 -38.64
CA LYS A 270 -38.20 23.61 -38.78
C LYS A 270 -37.66 22.49 -37.91
N THR A 271 -36.66 21.81 -38.45
CA THR A 271 -35.86 20.82 -37.74
C THR A 271 -34.47 21.40 -37.54
N VAL A 272 -33.93 21.26 -36.33
CA VAL A 272 -32.58 21.68 -35.99
C VAL A 272 -31.84 20.55 -35.30
N GLU A 273 -30.53 20.51 -35.51
CA GLU A 273 -29.63 19.63 -34.77
C GLU A 273 -29.40 20.16 -33.36
N VAL A 274 -29.35 19.23 -32.41
CA VAL A 274 -29.09 19.46 -31.00
C VAL A 274 -28.00 18.49 -30.58
N GLU A 275 -26.85 19.04 -30.20
CA GLU A 275 -25.77 18.29 -29.56
C GLU A 275 -26.26 17.79 -28.20
N THR A 276 -26.11 16.49 -27.95
CA THR A 276 -26.49 15.85 -26.69
C THR A 276 -25.29 15.74 -25.73
N SER A 277 -25.54 15.40 -24.48
CA SER A 277 -24.46 15.10 -23.53
C SER A 277 -23.83 13.72 -23.70
N ARG A 278 -24.45 12.80 -24.48
CA ARG A 278 -23.95 11.44 -24.72
C ARG A 278 -22.74 11.49 -25.66
N VAL A 279 -21.67 10.78 -25.31
CA VAL A 279 -20.42 10.68 -26.09
C VAL A 279 -20.22 9.23 -26.53
N ASP A 280 -19.94 9.03 -27.81
CA ASP A 280 -19.61 7.75 -28.43
C ASP A 280 -18.36 7.10 -27.81
N ASP A 281 -18.50 5.95 -27.15
CA ASP A 281 -17.43 5.25 -26.43
C ASP A 281 -17.57 3.72 -26.43
N ALA A 282 -16.53 3.02 -25.98
CA ALA A 282 -16.48 1.54 -25.97
C ALA A 282 -17.30 0.85 -24.86
N TYR A 283 -18.09 1.58 -24.06
CA TYR A 283 -18.69 1.04 -22.84
C TYR A 283 -20.22 1.00 -22.89
N LYS A 284 -20.80 -0.04 -22.29
CA LYS A 284 -22.26 -0.18 -22.22
C LYS A 284 -22.88 0.89 -21.33
N GLN A 285 -23.78 1.69 -21.88
CA GLN A 285 -24.51 2.74 -21.16
C GLN A 285 -26.03 2.68 -21.37
N GLY A 286 -26.49 1.83 -22.27
CA GLY A 286 -27.91 1.61 -22.53
C GLY A 286 -28.64 2.84 -23.07
N THR A 287 -29.96 2.77 -23.19
CA THR A 287 -30.75 3.88 -23.75
C THR A 287 -30.86 5.04 -22.76
N THR A 288 -30.42 6.23 -23.18
CA THR A 288 -30.57 7.49 -22.42
C THR A 288 -31.52 8.45 -23.12
N THR A 289 -31.97 9.48 -22.40
CA THR A 289 -32.87 10.50 -22.94
C THR A 289 -32.48 11.90 -22.54
N GLU A 290 -32.54 12.84 -23.47
CA GLU A 290 -32.28 14.26 -23.22
C GLU A 290 -33.53 15.10 -23.51
N THR A 291 -33.89 15.98 -22.56
CA THR A 291 -35.10 16.79 -22.67
C THR A 291 -34.78 18.19 -23.17
N VAL A 292 -35.39 18.55 -24.30
CA VAL A 292 -35.32 19.87 -24.91
C VAL A 292 -36.66 20.58 -24.72
N SER A 293 -36.65 21.82 -24.27
CA SER A 293 -37.87 22.60 -24.03
C SER A 293 -37.81 23.98 -24.68
N ILE A 294 -38.98 24.52 -25.03
CA ILE A 294 -39.10 25.90 -25.51
C ILE A 294 -39.09 26.82 -24.28
N VAL A 295 -38.08 27.68 -24.15
CA VAL A 295 -37.94 28.59 -22.99
C VAL A 295 -38.50 29.98 -23.27
N SER A 296 -38.46 30.44 -24.52
CA SER A 296 -39.05 31.72 -24.89
C SER A 296 -39.42 31.79 -26.37
N THR A 297 -40.33 32.70 -26.67
CA THR A 297 -40.77 33.01 -28.03
C THR A 297 -40.92 34.53 -28.17
N SER A 298 -40.60 35.09 -29.35
CA SER A 298 -40.77 36.52 -29.62
C SER A 298 -42.24 36.96 -29.69
N ASN A 299 -43.18 36.02 -29.86
CA ASN A 299 -44.62 36.28 -29.80
C ASN A 299 -45.22 35.67 -28.53
N SER A 300 -45.44 36.50 -27.51
CA SER A 300 -45.98 36.10 -26.21
C SER A 300 -47.41 35.54 -26.22
N LYS A 301 -48.10 35.54 -27.36
CA LYS A 301 -49.44 34.94 -27.51
C LYS A 301 -49.38 33.44 -27.86
N ILE A 302 -48.23 32.91 -28.26
CA ILE A 302 -48.06 31.47 -28.51
C ILE A 302 -47.83 30.79 -27.16
N ASP A 303 -48.69 29.83 -26.83
CA ASP A 303 -48.54 29.05 -25.60
C ASP A 303 -47.38 28.05 -25.72
N ILE A 304 -46.35 28.30 -24.93
CA ILE A 304 -45.14 27.46 -24.83
C ILE A 304 -45.10 26.64 -23.53
N THR A 305 -46.16 26.69 -22.72
CA THR A 305 -46.23 25.97 -21.45
C THR A 305 -46.13 24.47 -21.68
N ASP A 306 -45.24 23.81 -20.92
CA ASP A 306 -44.98 22.37 -20.96
C ASP A 306 -44.64 21.81 -22.36
N LYS A 307 -44.09 22.66 -23.25
CA LYS A 307 -43.62 22.22 -24.57
C LYS A 307 -42.20 21.67 -24.46
N THR A 308 -42.13 20.38 -24.18
CA THR A 308 -40.89 19.61 -24.12
C THR A 308 -40.86 18.53 -25.22
N ALA A 309 -39.67 18.19 -25.65
CA ALA A 309 -39.36 17.09 -26.52
C ALA A 309 -38.27 16.24 -25.87
N THR A 310 -38.32 14.94 -26.13
CA THR A 310 -37.34 13.99 -25.65
C THR A 310 -36.56 13.48 -26.84
N ILE A 311 -35.24 13.67 -26.83
CA ILE A 311 -34.32 12.96 -27.71
C ILE A 311 -34.01 11.64 -27.02
N THR A 312 -34.15 10.53 -27.72
CA THR A 312 -33.76 9.20 -27.23
C THR A 312 -32.47 8.79 -27.91
N ILE A 313 -31.45 8.44 -27.13
CA ILE A 313 -30.15 8.00 -27.63
C ILE A 313 -29.96 6.53 -27.24
N ASN A 314 -29.74 5.67 -28.23
CA ASN A 314 -29.38 4.27 -28.00
C ASN A 314 -27.85 4.11 -28.12
N ASP A 315 -27.28 3.30 -27.23
CA ASP A 315 -25.94 2.71 -27.42
C ASP A 315 -25.82 2.06 -28.79
N ASP A 316 -24.62 2.13 -29.35
CA ASP A 316 -24.17 1.27 -30.42
C ASP A 316 -23.26 0.14 -29.90
N VAL A 317 -22.35 -0.35 -30.74
CA VAL A 317 -21.41 -1.41 -30.35
C VAL A 317 -20.06 -1.11 -31.00
N ASP A 318 -19.13 -0.67 -30.17
CA ASP A 318 -17.75 -0.39 -30.49
C ASP A 318 -16.83 -1.45 -29.87
N PRO A 319 -16.29 -2.40 -30.68
CA PRO A 319 -15.37 -3.39 -30.16
C PRO A 319 -13.98 -2.78 -29.90
N ILE A 320 -13.36 -3.17 -28.78
CA ILE A 320 -11.96 -2.86 -28.50
C ILE A 320 -11.04 -4.03 -28.86
N ASP A 321 -9.77 -3.74 -29.13
CA ASP A 321 -8.76 -4.75 -29.41
C ASP A 321 -8.10 -5.27 -28.13
N VAL A 322 -7.59 -6.48 -28.21
CA VAL A 322 -6.76 -7.11 -27.17
C VAL A 322 -5.51 -7.68 -27.82
N THR A 323 -4.38 -7.56 -27.15
CA THR A 323 -3.10 -8.11 -27.59
C THR A 323 -2.65 -9.18 -26.61
N VAL A 324 -1.92 -10.16 -27.13
CA VAL A 324 -1.26 -11.17 -26.29
C VAL A 324 0.22 -11.25 -26.69
N THR A 325 1.09 -11.25 -25.69
CA THR A 325 2.53 -11.47 -25.86
C THR A 325 2.96 -12.59 -24.93
N ALA A 326 4.07 -13.25 -25.23
CA ALA A 326 4.64 -14.28 -24.37
C ALA A 326 6.02 -13.84 -23.91
N VAL A 327 6.31 -14.02 -22.62
CA VAL A 327 7.63 -13.83 -22.02
C VAL A 327 7.91 -14.99 -21.07
N VAL A 328 9.18 -15.35 -20.92
CA VAL A 328 9.62 -16.30 -19.89
C VAL A 328 10.02 -15.46 -18.68
N THR A 329 9.28 -15.53 -17.58
CA THR A 329 9.60 -14.77 -16.35
C THR A 329 9.22 -15.58 -15.12
N THR A 330 9.92 -15.40 -14.00
CA THR A 330 9.52 -15.88 -12.67
C THR A 330 9.06 -14.70 -11.82
N PRO A 331 7.76 -14.50 -11.57
CA PRO A 331 7.28 -13.39 -10.76
C PRO A 331 7.60 -13.63 -9.28
N LYS A 332 8.02 -12.56 -8.59
CA LYS A 332 8.22 -12.52 -7.13
C LYS A 332 7.26 -11.50 -6.52
N VAL A 333 6.71 -11.82 -5.34
CA VAL A 333 5.75 -10.96 -4.61
C VAL A 333 6.44 -10.36 -3.39
N ILE A 334 6.28 -9.05 -3.20
CA ILE A 334 6.65 -8.30 -2.01
C ILE A 334 5.35 -7.81 -1.36
N ASP A 335 5.13 -8.23 -0.13
CA ASP A 335 4.02 -7.77 0.71
C ASP A 335 4.50 -7.36 2.10
N VAL A 336 3.56 -6.98 2.96
CA VAL A 336 3.81 -6.53 4.34
C VAL A 336 4.49 -7.59 5.23
N ASN A 337 4.58 -8.85 4.81
CA ASN A 337 5.23 -9.95 5.54
C ASN A 337 6.59 -10.33 4.96
N THR A 338 7.01 -9.71 3.85
CA THR A 338 8.26 -10.05 3.18
C THR A 338 9.46 -9.49 3.96
N LYS A 339 10.45 -10.33 4.29
CA LYS A 339 11.68 -9.89 4.94
C LYS A 339 12.41 -8.88 4.04
N THR A 340 12.73 -7.71 4.59
CA THR A 340 13.28 -6.55 3.87
C THR A 340 14.81 -6.47 3.91
N ASP A 341 15.47 -7.52 4.39
CA ASP A 341 16.90 -7.60 4.70
C ASP A 341 17.77 -8.12 3.54
N GLY A 342 17.20 -8.30 2.34
CA GLY A 342 17.91 -8.84 1.17
C GLY A 342 17.88 -10.36 1.05
N THR A 343 17.45 -11.11 2.08
CA THR A 343 17.40 -12.59 2.04
C THR A 343 16.43 -13.17 1.00
N THR A 344 15.55 -12.33 0.44
CA THR A 344 14.57 -12.69 -0.59
C THR A 344 14.92 -12.14 -1.99
N GLY A 345 16.11 -11.56 -2.16
CA GLY A 345 16.54 -10.89 -3.40
C GLY A 345 16.02 -9.46 -3.56
N VAL A 346 15.49 -8.88 -2.48
CA VAL A 346 14.96 -7.50 -2.43
C VAL A 346 15.37 -6.82 -1.13
N THR A 347 15.82 -5.57 -1.23
CA THR A 347 16.03 -4.68 -0.08
C THR A 347 15.04 -3.52 -0.11
N ILE A 348 14.38 -3.23 1.00
CA ILE A 348 13.45 -2.09 1.11
C ILE A 348 13.94 -1.13 2.20
N LYS A 349 14.14 0.13 1.84
CA LYS A 349 14.60 1.20 2.74
C LYS A 349 13.61 2.36 2.73
N ALA A 350 13.34 2.93 3.90
CA ALA A 350 12.54 4.14 4.03
C ALA A 350 13.43 5.32 4.41
N TYR A 351 13.13 6.50 3.86
CA TYR A 351 13.85 7.73 4.17
C TYR A 351 12.86 8.82 4.56
N GLY A 352 13.11 9.45 5.70
CA GLY A 352 12.29 10.54 6.20
C GLY A 352 12.48 11.84 5.43
N SER A 353 11.67 12.84 5.75
CA SER A 353 11.70 14.14 5.07
C SER A 353 13.00 14.95 5.24
N ASP A 354 13.87 14.53 6.16
CA ASP A 354 15.23 15.06 6.35
C ASP A 354 16.29 14.36 5.48
N GLY A 355 15.89 13.35 4.70
CA GLY A 355 16.75 12.56 3.83
C GLY A 355 17.52 11.45 4.55
N LYS A 356 17.26 11.20 5.84
CA LYS A 356 17.88 10.10 6.58
C LYS A 356 17.05 8.83 6.52
N GLU A 357 17.75 7.71 6.54
CA GLU A 357 17.11 6.39 6.63
C GLU A 357 16.35 6.26 7.95
N THR A 358 15.15 5.69 7.87
CA THR A 358 14.22 5.52 8.98
C THR A 358 13.41 4.24 8.80
N ASN A 359 12.54 3.92 9.76
CA ASN A 359 11.71 2.72 9.72
C ASN A 359 10.53 2.87 8.75
N LEU A 360 10.11 1.74 8.17
CA LEU A 360 8.80 1.61 7.54
C LEU A 360 7.72 1.66 8.61
N THR A 361 6.63 2.37 8.35
CA THR A 361 5.39 2.24 9.12
C THR A 361 4.48 1.23 8.44
N THR A 362 3.67 0.52 9.22
CA THR A 362 2.61 -0.36 8.70
C THR A 362 1.26 0.02 9.30
N ILE A 363 0.22 -0.05 8.48
CA ILE A 363 -1.18 0.03 8.86
C ILE A 363 -1.85 -1.27 8.41
N THR A 364 -2.47 -1.97 9.36
CA THR A 364 -3.13 -3.27 9.13
C THR A 364 -4.51 -3.32 9.78
N GLY A 365 -5.40 -4.15 9.26
CA GLY A 365 -6.75 -4.36 9.82
C GLY A 365 -7.75 -3.24 9.50
N THR A 366 -7.43 -2.37 8.54
CA THR A 366 -8.31 -1.32 8.02
C THR A 366 -8.80 -1.70 6.61
N ASN A 367 -9.48 -0.77 5.93
CA ASN A 367 -9.84 -0.93 4.52
C ASN A 367 -8.83 -0.25 3.56
N HIS A 368 -7.65 0.08 4.07
CA HIS A 368 -6.54 0.80 3.43
C HIS A 368 -5.20 0.32 4.00
N ASP A 369 -5.04 -0.99 4.17
CA ASP A 369 -3.80 -1.58 4.70
C ASP A 369 -2.61 -1.28 3.76
N GLY A 370 -1.45 -1.05 4.34
CA GLY A 370 -0.22 -0.80 3.59
C GLY A 370 0.93 -0.28 4.46
N PHE A 371 2.06 -0.02 3.82
CA PHE A 371 3.27 0.50 4.45
C PHE A 371 3.64 1.90 3.94
N GLY A 372 4.18 2.72 4.84
CA GLY A 372 4.60 4.11 4.63
C GLY A 372 5.94 4.41 5.33
N VAL A 373 6.18 5.67 5.74
CA VAL A 373 7.46 6.10 6.31
C VAL A 373 7.29 6.63 7.74
N GLU A 374 8.19 6.26 8.65
CA GLU A 374 8.23 6.80 10.02
C GLU A 374 9.22 7.97 10.12
N THR A 375 8.80 9.21 9.92
CA THR A 375 9.71 10.35 10.17
C THR A 375 9.58 10.86 11.61
N LYS A 376 10.67 10.88 12.39
CA LYS A 376 10.71 11.45 13.76
C LYS A 376 11.56 12.71 13.85
N ILE A 377 10.97 13.82 14.28
CA ILE A 377 11.69 15.07 14.59
C ILE A 377 11.53 15.37 16.07
N ASN A 378 12.64 15.45 16.81
CA ASN A 378 12.66 15.61 18.28
C ASN A 378 11.83 14.55 19.04
N GLY A 379 11.79 13.32 18.52
CA GLY A 379 11.04 12.20 19.11
C GLY A 379 9.54 12.15 18.80
N ASN A 380 8.99 13.12 18.07
CA ASN A 380 7.60 13.10 17.60
C ASN A 380 7.53 12.69 16.13
N SER A 381 6.55 11.88 15.75
CA SER A 381 6.28 11.56 14.34
C SER A 381 5.79 12.79 13.60
N VAL A 382 6.36 13.08 12.42
CA VAL A 382 6.07 14.26 11.61
C VAL A 382 5.92 13.84 10.15
N ASN A 383 4.73 13.98 9.57
CA ASN A 383 4.55 13.98 8.11
C ASN A 383 4.42 15.45 7.65
N ASN A 384 5.13 15.81 6.58
CA ASN A 384 5.10 17.18 6.02
C ASN A 384 3.94 17.40 5.02
N SER A 385 3.07 16.40 4.86
CA SER A 385 1.85 16.41 4.03
C SER A 385 0.61 16.65 4.90
N ASN A 386 -0.57 16.54 4.31
CA ASN A 386 -1.87 16.76 4.97
C ASN A 386 -2.47 15.50 5.63
N GLY A 387 -1.84 14.34 5.50
CA GLY A 387 -2.31 13.04 5.97
C GLY A 387 -1.65 12.53 7.25
N ASP A 388 -1.80 11.24 7.53
CA ASP A 388 -1.32 10.62 8.76
C ASP A 388 0.21 10.57 8.82
N THR A 389 0.75 10.63 10.03
CA THR A 389 2.20 10.47 10.31
C THR A 389 2.80 9.13 9.89
N LYS A 390 1.98 8.16 9.49
CA LYS A 390 2.38 6.84 9.00
C LYS A 390 2.32 6.68 7.48
N GLU A 391 1.86 7.68 6.74
CA GLU A 391 1.82 7.64 5.28
C GLU A 391 3.17 8.07 4.69
N LEU A 392 3.40 7.78 3.42
CA LEU A 392 4.51 8.36 2.66
C LEU A 392 4.09 9.73 2.14
N GLY A 393 4.76 10.78 2.62
CA GLY A 393 4.48 12.17 2.32
C GLY A 393 5.59 12.91 1.58
N VAL A 394 5.39 14.22 1.37
CA VAL A 394 6.33 15.09 0.65
C VAL A 394 7.71 15.12 1.31
N GLY A 395 8.74 14.83 0.52
CA GLY A 395 10.13 14.75 0.96
C GLY A 395 10.53 13.41 1.57
N GLU A 396 9.58 12.52 1.83
CA GLU A 396 9.82 11.13 2.23
C GLU A 396 9.93 10.24 1.00
N LYS A 397 10.63 9.12 1.13
CA LYS A 397 10.70 8.13 0.06
C LYS A 397 10.86 6.70 0.58
N ILE A 398 10.32 5.74 -0.19
CA ILE A 398 10.59 4.32 -0.02
C ILE A 398 11.39 3.85 -1.23
N VAL A 399 12.53 3.22 -1.01
CA VAL A 399 13.42 2.72 -2.05
C VAL A 399 13.38 1.19 -2.01
N VAL A 400 13.08 0.59 -3.16
CA VAL A 400 13.07 -0.86 -3.36
C VAL A 400 14.22 -1.19 -4.31
N GLU A 401 15.21 -1.93 -3.83
CA GLU A 401 16.38 -2.40 -4.59
C GLU A 401 16.23 -3.90 -4.89
N PHE A 402 16.35 -4.29 -6.15
CA PHE A 402 16.31 -5.69 -6.62
C PHE A 402 17.75 -6.19 -6.77
N THR A 403 18.22 -7.05 -5.85
CA THR A 403 19.65 -7.36 -5.70
C THR A 403 20.16 -8.44 -6.64
N ASP A 404 19.27 -9.30 -7.15
CA ASP A 404 19.67 -10.50 -7.89
C ASP A 404 19.63 -10.31 -9.41
N LYS A 405 18.65 -9.56 -9.92
CA LYS A 405 18.42 -9.28 -11.34
C LYS A 405 17.64 -7.98 -11.55
N ASP A 406 17.90 -7.32 -12.68
CA ASP A 406 17.07 -6.24 -13.21
C ASP A 406 15.58 -6.66 -13.30
N VAL A 407 14.69 -5.67 -13.33
CA VAL A 407 13.24 -5.81 -13.45
C VAL A 407 12.73 -5.05 -14.67
N ASN A 408 11.81 -5.66 -15.44
CA ASN A 408 11.16 -5.01 -16.60
C ASN A 408 9.80 -4.40 -16.25
N SER A 409 9.11 -4.97 -15.26
CA SER A 409 7.75 -4.58 -14.91
C SER A 409 7.47 -4.71 -13.42
N LEU A 410 6.69 -3.78 -12.89
CA LEU A 410 6.28 -3.72 -11.49
C LEU A 410 4.76 -3.53 -11.39
N ASP A 411 4.04 -4.43 -10.73
CA ASP A 411 2.63 -4.24 -10.40
C ASP A 411 2.50 -3.73 -8.95
N VAL A 412 1.98 -2.52 -8.75
CA VAL A 412 1.87 -1.87 -7.43
C VAL A 412 0.43 -1.61 -7.07
N SER A 413 0.05 -1.96 -5.85
CA SER A 413 -1.22 -1.58 -5.23
C SER A 413 -0.96 -0.44 -4.25
N PHE A 414 -1.62 0.71 -4.44
CA PHE A 414 -1.57 1.81 -3.48
C PHE A 414 -2.75 1.72 -2.50
N ALA A 415 -2.56 2.21 -1.29
CA ALA A 415 -3.62 2.36 -0.31
C ALA A 415 -3.71 3.81 0.16
N TRP A 416 -4.91 4.21 0.57
CA TRP A 416 -5.19 5.54 1.11
C TRP A 416 -4.81 6.70 0.20
N ARG A 417 -4.83 6.47 -1.12
CA ARG A 417 -4.57 7.49 -2.13
C ARG A 417 -5.90 8.11 -2.59
N ASN A 418 -6.14 9.34 -2.20
CA ASN A 418 -7.24 10.20 -2.62
C ASN A 418 -7.15 10.56 -4.11
N ASN A 419 -8.24 11.12 -4.65
CA ASN A 419 -8.31 11.53 -6.05
C ASN A 419 -7.64 12.86 -6.38
N HIS A 420 -7.14 13.59 -5.38
CA HIS A 420 -6.31 14.78 -5.57
C HIS A 420 -4.80 14.50 -5.38
N GLU A 421 -4.45 13.31 -4.91
CA GLU A 421 -3.08 12.90 -4.59
C GLU A 421 -2.38 12.25 -5.78
N THR A 422 -1.06 12.39 -5.81
CA THR A 422 -0.17 11.83 -6.83
C THR A 422 0.92 10.96 -6.21
N ALA A 423 1.05 9.72 -6.66
CA ALA A 423 2.22 8.90 -6.37
C ALA A 423 3.27 9.06 -7.49
N LYS A 424 4.56 9.10 -7.15
CA LYS A 424 5.66 9.14 -8.12
C LYS A 424 6.61 7.96 -7.90
N LEU A 425 6.90 7.23 -8.97
CA LEU A 425 7.84 6.11 -9.02
C LEU A 425 9.00 6.52 -9.90
N THR A 426 10.21 6.58 -9.35
CA THR A 426 11.44 6.86 -10.12
C THR A 426 12.18 5.56 -10.37
N PHE A 427 12.46 5.25 -11.63
CA PHE A 427 13.19 4.04 -12.03
C PHE A 427 14.68 4.36 -12.17
N ILE A 428 15.50 3.51 -11.59
CA ILE A 428 16.95 3.65 -11.51
C ILE A 428 17.59 2.34 -11.98
N ASN A 429 18.69 2.44 -12.72
CA ASN A 429 19.52 1.32 -13.15
C ASN A 429 21.00 1.69 -12.97
N ASP A 430 21.79 0.85 -12.31
CA ASP A 430 23.20 1.07 -11.96
C ASP A 430 23.42 2.44 -11.27
N GLY A 431 22.50 2.82 -10.38
CA GLY A 431 22.51 4.11 -9.67
C GLY A 431 22.19 5.34 -10.54
N LYS A 432 21.81 5.16 -11.81
CA LYS A 432 21.37 6.25 -12.70
C LYS A 432 19.84 6.25 -12.87
N ILE A 433 19.21 7.41 -12.68
CA ILE A 433 17.79 7.60 -13.02
C ILE A 433 17.60 7.46 -14.53
N ILE A 434 16.75 6.54 -14.95
CA ILE A 434 16.43 6.26 -16.36
C ILE A 434 15.06 6.81 -16.78
N GLY A 435 14.19 7.12 -15.82
CA GLY A 435 12.88 7.71 -16.05
C GLY A 435 12.00 7.67 -14.79
N TYR A 436 10.76 8.14 -14.88
CA TYR A 436 9.81 8.05 -13.78
C TYR A 436 8.36 7.96 -14.27
N ALA A 437 7.48 7.43 -13.43
CA ALA A 437 6.04 7.43 -13.65
C ALA A 437 5.32 8.18 -12.52
N THR A 438 4.19 8.80 -12.84
CA THR A 438 3.28 9.40 -11.85
C THR A 438 1.90 8.80 -11.97
N VAL A 439 1.25 8.52 -10.84
CA VAL A 439 -0.14 8.07 -10.76
C VAL A 439 -0.96 9.17 -10.10
N THR A 440 -1.77 9.87 -10.88
CA THR A 440 -2.56 11.02 -10.40
C THR A 440 -4.05 10.71 -10.49
N GLY A 441 -4.82 11.06 -9.46
CA GLY A 441 -6.28 11.04 -9.59
C GLY A 441 -6.80 12.14 -10.54
N ASP A 442 -7.98 11.95 -11.12
CA ASP A 442 -8.54 12.93 -12.06
C ASP A 442 -9.12 14.21 -11.38
N GLY A 443 -8.98 14.33 -10.05
CA GLY A 443 -9.45 15.44 -9.24
C GLY A 443 -10.99 15.57 -9.13
N SER A 444 -11.76 14.60 -9.63
CA SER A 444 -13.24 14.72 -9.65
C SER A 444 -13.99 13.41 -9.39
N SER A 445 -13.41 12.27 -9.76
CA SER A 445 -13.94 10.92 -9.61
C SER A 445 -13.22 10.17 -8.49
N THR A 446 -13.89 9.23 -7.83
CA THR A 446 -13.28 8.32 -6.85
C THR A 446 -12.84 6.99 -7.47
N THR A 447 -12.78 6.93 -8.80
CA THR A 447 -12.57 5.68 -9.56
C THR A 447 -11.64 5.82 -10.76
N LYS A 448 -11.06 7.00 -11.01
CA LYS A 448 -10.20 7.24 -12.16
C LYS A 448 -8.83 7.75 -11.73
N ALA A 449 -7.80 7.09 -12.26
CA ALA A 449 -6.41 7.47 -12.13
C ALA A 449 -5.76 7.57 -13.52
N ILE A 450 -4.72 8.38 -13.63
CA ILE A 450 -3.94 8.59 -14.83
C ILE A 450 -2.49 8.28 -14.50
N VAL A 451 -1.93 7.28 -15.19
CA VAL A 451 -0.51 6.94 -15.11
C VAL A 451 0.22 7.66 -16.24
N THR A 452 1.19 8.51 -15.92
CA THR A 452 2.02 9.20 -16.92
C THR A 452 3.47 8.82 -16.75
N TYR A 453 4.10 8.39 -17.83
CA TYR A 453 5.52 8.01 -17.89
C TYR A 453 6.34 9.15 -18.49
N TYR A 454 7.52 9.35 -17.92
CA TYR A 454 8.46 10.39 -18.29
C TYR A 454 9.86 9.81 -18.46
N ASP A 455 10.63 10.38 -19.38
CA ASP A 455 12.05 10.08 -19.52
C ASP A 455 12.89 10.70 -18.40
N GLU A 456 14.21 10.48 -18.42
CA GLU A 456 15.16 11.07 -17.47
C GLU A 456 15.17 12.62 -17.46
N ASN A 457 14.64 13.27 -18.51
CA ASN A 457 14.58 14.72 -18.66
C ASN A 457 13.21 15.32 -18.29
N GLY A 458 12.20 14.48 -18.03
CA GLY A 458 10.83 14.89 -17.74
C GLY A 458 9.95 15.15 -18.96
N GLU A 459 10.34 14.67 -20.15
CA GLU A 459 9.45 14.64 -21.32
C GLU A 459 8.48 13.45 -21.23
N ILE A 460 7.22 13.66 -21.63
CA ILE A 460 6.19 12.62 -21.56
C ILE A 460 6.46 11.54 -22.62
N LEU A 461 6.53 10.30 -22.18
CA LEU A 461 6.69 9.12 -23.02
C LEU A 461 5.36 8.45 -23.33
N LYS A 462 4.51 8.26 -22.30
CA LYS A 462 3.26 7.49 -22.39
C LYS A 462 2.25 7.96 -21.33
N VAL A 463 0.96 7.94 -21.64
CA VAL A 463 -0.15 8.23 -20.70
C VAL A 463 -1.15 7.08 -20.76
N VAL A 464 -1.53 6.53 -19.62
CA VAL A 464 -2.46 5.40 -19.49
C VAL A 464 -3.58 5.78 -18.53
N ASN A 465 -4.83 5.58 -18.96
CA ASN A 465 -5.98 5.72 -18.07
C ASN A 465 -6.16 4.42 -17.27
N ALA A 466 -6.46 4.54 -15.98
CA ALA A 466 -6.63 3.40 -15.09
C ALA A 466 -7.77 3.65 -14.09
N LYS A 467 -8.25 2.59 -13.48
CA LYS A 467 -9.19 2.68 -12.36
C LYS A 467 -8.44 2.81 -11.04
N GLY A 468 -8.83 3.75 -10.18
CA GLY A 468 -8.20 3.93 -8.86
C GLY A 468 -8.59 5.23 -8.18
N SER A 469 -7.81 5.66 -7.18
CA SER A 469 -8.07 6.87 -6.38
C SER A 469 -9.32 6.76 -5.50
N SER A 470 -9.52 5.59 -4.91
CA SER A 470 -10.71 5.29 -4.12
C SER A 470 -10.58 5.66 -2.63
N ASP A 471 -9.44 6.25 -2.23
CA ASP A 471 -9.10 6.54 -0.82
C ASP A 471 -9.11 5.28 0.07
N LYS A 472 -8.91 4.13 -0.58
CA LYS A 472 -8.85 2.76 -0.02
C LYS A 472 -7.67 2.04 -0.68
N VAL A 473 -7.59 0.72 -0.57
CA VAL A 473 -6.72 -0.10 -1.42
C VAL A 473 -7.21 -0.03 -2.87
N ASP A 474 -6.40 0.54 -3.75
CA ASP A 474 -6.60 0.57 -5.19
C ASP A 474 -6.36 -0.84 -5.80
N GLU A 475 -6.85 -1.07 -7.02
CA GLU A 475 -6.47 -2.26 -7.79
C GLU A 475 -5.01 -2.12 -8.29
N LEU A 476 -4.32 -3.24 -8.56
CA LEU A 476 -2.92 -3.24 -9.01
C LEU A 476 -2.72 -2.40 -10.29
N PHE A 477 -1.73 -1.52 -10.27
CA PHE A 477 -1.23 -0.76 -11.42
C PHE A 477 0.05 -1.38 -11.94
N THR A 478 0.12 -1.69 -13.24
CA THR A 478 1.37 -2.12 -13.89
C THR A 478 2.21 -0.92 -14.30
N PHE A 479 3.50 -0.97 -13.96
CA PHE A 479 4.54 -0.04 -14.37
C PHE A 479 5.59 -0.73 -15.24
N GLU A 480 5.73 -0.24 -16.47
CA GLU A 480 6.79 -0.61 -17.41
C GLU A 480 7.32 0.67 -17.98
N LEU A 481 8.60 1.00 -17.76
CA LEU A 481 9.17 2.23 -18.29
C LEU A 481 9.46 2.04 -19.78
N PRO A 482 8.77 2.74 -20.69
CA PRO A 482 9.13 2.71 -22.10
C PRO A 482 10.36 3.58 -22.37
N ASP A 483 11.11 3.28 -23.43
CA ASP A 483 12.06 4.20 -24.03
C ASP A 483 11.35 5.13 -25.04
N SER A 484 12.11 6.06 -25.62
CA SER A 484 11.60 6.98 -26.65
C SER A 484 11.04 6.32 -27.92
N ASN A 485 11.31 5.03 -28.14
CA ASN A 485 10.80 4.24 -29.26
C ASN A 485 9.69 3.25 -28.85
N GLY A 486 9.29 3.24 -27.56
CA GLY A 486 8.29 2.33 -27.01
C GLY A 486 8.81 0.94 -26.62
N GLY A 487 10.12 0.70 -26.62
CA GLY A 487 10.73 -0.50 -26.05
C GLY A 487 10.77 -0.44 -24.52
N ILE A 488 10.73 -1.58 -23.83
CA ILE A 488 10.79 -1.61 -22.36
C ILE A 488 12.24 -1.45 -21.89
N VAL A 489 12.44 -0.60 -20.87
CA VAL A 489 13.75 -0.39 -20.23
C VAL A 489 13.77 -1.10 -18.87
N SER A 490 14.82 -1.86 -18.61
CA SER A 490 15.03 -2.54 -17.33
C SER A 490 15.60 -1.61 -16.25
N PHE A 491 15.30 -1.91 -14.99
CA PHE A 491 15.74 -1.16 -13.80
C PHE A 491 16.08 -2.11 -12.64
N ASP A 492 17.03 -1.73 -11.80
CA ASP A 492 17.43 -2.47 -10.60
C ASP A 492 16.84 -1.87 -9.31
N THR A 493 16.31 -0.63 -9.38
CA THR A 493 15.86 0.11 -8.21
C THR A 493 14.64 0.97 -8.55
N VAL A 494 13.65 1.02 -7.65
CA VAL A 494 12.48 1.91 -7.73
C VAL A 494 12.34 2.75 -6.47
N GLU A 495 12.19 4.05 -6.66
CA GLU A 495 11.93 5.01 -5.57
C GLU A 495 10.48 5.52 -5.63
N PHE A 496 9.71 5.25 -4.58
CA PHE A 496 8.38 5.80 -4.35
C PHE A 496 8.49 7.11 -3.57
N SER A 497 7.81 8.15 -4.06
CA SER A 497 7.81 9.49 -3.45
C SER A 497 6.48 10.22 -3.67
N ALA A 498 6.21 11.24 -2.86
CA ALA A 498 5.08 12.14 -3.03
C ALA A 498 5.55 13.52 -3.55
N PRO A 499 5.08 13.98 -4.73
CA PRO A 499 5.64 15.15 -5.39
C PRO A 499 5.16 16.51 -4.84
N LYS A 500 4.02 16.59 -4.14
CA LYS A 500 3.47 17.83 -3.56
C LYS A 500 3.06 17.62 -2.10
N THR A 501 2.89 18.73 -1.38
CA THR A 501 2.46 18.74 0.04
C THR A 501 1.05 18.25 0.29
N VAL A 502 0.25 18.07 -0.78
CA VAL A 502 -1.09 17.48 -0.70
C VAL A 502 -1.10 16.01 -1.05
N ASP A 503 0.06 15.47 -1.43
CA ASP A 503 0.22 14.10 -1.89
C ASP A 503 0.71 13.25 -0.71
N ASP A 504 -0.06 12.24 -0.34
CA ASP A 504 0.29 11.20 0.62
C ASP A 504 -0.41 9.89 0.25
N TYR A 505 0.20 8.76 0.62
CA TYR A 505 -0.35 7.42 0.36
C TYR A 505 0.42 6.34 1.13
N LEU A 506 -0.15 5.14 1.13
CA LEU A 506 0.52 3.90 1.53
C LEU A 506 0.76 3.01 0.30
N ILE A 507 1.72 2.11 0.40
CA ILE A 507 1.92 1.03 -0.56
C ILE A 507 1.34 -0.25 0.05
N ASN A 508 0.37 -0.88 -0.62
CA ASN A 508 -0.26 -2.10 -0.12
C ASN A 508 0.52 -3.36 -0.50
N SER A 509 0.91 -3.49 -1.77
CA SER A 509 1.68 -4.63 -2.28
C SER A 509 2.47 -4.26 -3.53
N ILE A 510 3.57 -4.96 -3.76
CA ILE A 510 4.42 -4.82 -4.95
C ILE A 510 4.67 -6.23 -5.52
N VAL A 511 4.36 -6.46 -6.80
CA VAL A 511 4.70 -7.71 -7.50
C VAL A 511 5.63 -7.35 -8.66
N TYR A 512 6.76 -8.03 -8.80
CA TYR A 512 7.74 -7.68 -9.82
C TYR A 512 8.19 -8.88 -10.63
N LYS A 513 8.70 -8.61 -11.84
CA LYS A 513 9.21 -9.64 -12.77
C LYS A 513 10.65 -9.35 -13.15
N GLU A 514 11.54 -10.28 -12.83
CA GLU A 514 12.95 -10.23 -13.22
C GLU A 514 13.13 -10.25 -14.75
N VAL A 515 14.16 -9.57 -15.24
CA VAL A 515 14.56 -9.57 -16.65
C VAL A 515 15.07 -10.95 -17.03
N VAL A 516 14.34 -11.59 -17.93
CA VAL A 516 14.89 -12.65 -18.77
C VAL A 516 15.19 -12.03 -20.12
N ASN A 517 16.46 -12.07 -20.50
CA ASN A 517 17.02 -11.48 -21.72
C ASN A 517 16.08 -11.59 -22.94
N THR A 518 15.68 -10.44 -23.49
CA THR A 518 14.73 -10.34 -24.63
C THR A 518 15.31 -10.85 -25.96
N SER A 519 16.58 -11.27 -25.97
CA SER A 519 17.24 -11.94 -27.11
C SER A 519 17.26 -13.47 -26.99
N ILE A 520 16.67 -14.04 -25.94
CA ILE A 520 16.51 -15.49 -25.82
C ILE A 520 15.33 -15.91 -26.69
N THR A 521 15.67 -16.41 -27.88
CA THR A 521 14.79 -17.31 -28.65
C THR A 521 14.92 -18.76 -28.16
N ASP A 522 15.81 -19.03 -27.20
CA ASP A 522 15.97 -20.33 -26.58
C ASP A 522 14.99 -20.53 -25.44
N VAL A 523 13.73 -20.80 -25.81
CA VAL A 523 12.92 -21.63 -24.91
C VAL A 523 13.47 -23.04 -25.01
N LEU A 524 14.34 -23.38 -24.07
CA LEU A 524 14.61 -24.78 -23.79
C LEU A 524 13.44 -25.31 -22.97
N THR A 525 12.55 -25.96 -23.70
CA THR A 525 11.40 -26.66 -23.18
C THR A 525 11.89 -27.87 -22.40
N ASP A 526 11.87 -27.79 -21.08
CA ASP A 526 10.79 -28.40 -20.31
C ASP A 526 11.00 -28.06 -18.81
N GLY A 527 9.93 -27.69 -18.10
CA GLY A 527 9.96 -27.19 -16.72
C GLY A 527 9.82 -25.68 -16.48
N GLY A 528 10.18 -24.84 -17.46
CA GLY A 528 9.95 -23.39 -17.35
C GLY A 528 8.46 -23.02 -17.41
N LYS A 529 8.05 -22.02 -16.62
CA LYS A 529 6.75 -21.35 -16.79
C LYS A 529 6.84 -20.33 -17.92
N VAL A 530 5.91 -20.38 -18.87
CA VAL A 530 5.70 -19.33 -19.86
C VAL A 530 4.60 -18.42 -19.36
N THR A 531 4.89 -17.12 -19.30
CA THR A 531 3.93 -16.09 -18.91
C THR A 531 3.38 -15.42 -20.16
N PHE A 532 2.10 -15.64 -20.46
CA PHE A 532 1.38 -14.88 -21.48
C PHE A 532 0.85 -13.60 -20.85
N ASN A 533 1.21 -12.45 -21.41
CA ASN A 533 0.66 -11.16 -21.03
C ASN A 533 -0.50 -10.82 -21.96
N ILE A 534 -1.67 -10.56 -21.39
CA ILE A 534 -2.87 -10.13 -22.08
C ILE A 534 -3.04 -8.64 -21.81
N GLN A 535 -3.22 -7.84 -22.84
CA GLN A 535 -3.39 -6.39 -22.71
C GLN A 535 -4.54 -5.93 -23.62
N VAL A 536 -5.63 -5.47 -23.01
CA VAL A 536 -6.69 -4.75 -23.75
C VAL A 536 -6.17 -3.38 -24.20
N ASP A 537 -6.78 -2.78 -25.21
CA ASP A 537 -6.42 -1.41 -25.64
C ASP A 537 -6.41 -0.45 -24.44
N GLU A 538 -5.25 0.10 -24.13
CA GLU A 538 -4.99 0.95 -22.96
C GLU A 538 -5.78 2.27 -23.00
N ASN A 539 -6.31 2.67 -24.15
CA ASN A 539 -7.21 3.82 -24.27
C ASN A 539 -8.58 3.53 -23.64
N TYR A 540 -8.94 2.24 -23.50
CA TYR A 540 -10.23 1.77 -23.00
C TYR A 540 -10.03 0.78 -21.84
N PRO A 541 -9.56 1.24 -20.66
CA PRO A 541 -9.33 0.38 -19.50
C PRO A 541 -10.65 -0.15 -18.89
N PRO A 542 -10.62 -1.27 -18.14
CA PRO A 542 -11.83 -1.86 -17.58
C PRO A 542 -12.56 -0.94 -16.58
N GLN A 543 -13.87 -0.73 -16.77
CA GLN A 543 -14.73 -0.04 -15.79
C GLN A 543 -15.26 -1.02 -14.73
N GLY A 544 -14.36 -1.64 -13.96
CA GLY A 544 -14.73 -2.65 -12.95
C GLY A 544 -13.89 -3.92 -13.07
N LYS A 545 -14.29 -4.98 -12.37
CA LYS A 545 -13.63 -6.28 -12.50
C LYS A 545 -13.79 -6.80 -13.93
N ALA A 546 -12.71 -7.27 -14.52
CA ALA A 546 -12.69 -7.90 -15.82
C ALA A 546 -11.82 -9.16 -15.80
N THR A 547 -12.22 -10.16 -16.58
CA THR A 547 -11.54 -11.45 -16.70
C THR A 547 -11.43 -11.80 -18.18
N ALA A 548 -10.22 -12.01 -18.68
CA ALA A 548 -9.98 -12.55 -20.01
C ALA A 548 -10.14 -14.07 -19.99
N ILE A 549 -10.88 -14.60 -20.96
CA ILE A 549 -10.94 -16.04 -21.22
C ILE A 549 -9.94 -16.34 -22.33
N VAL A 550 -8.85 -16.98 -21.94
CA VAL A 550 -7.71 -17.27 -22.80
C VAL A 550 -7.69 -18.77 -23.09
N GLU A 551 -7.77 -19.13 -24.35
CA GLU A 551 -7.62 -20.50 -24.81
C GLU A 551 -6.17 -20.72 -25.24
N VAL A 552 -5.49 -21.67 -24.62
CA VAL A 552 -4.15 -22.14 -25.03
C VAL A 552 -4.30 -23.59 -25.46
N ASN A 553 -4.02 -23.87 -26.73
CA ASN A 553 -4.14 -25.21 -27.32
C ASN A 553 -5.43 -25.97 -26.97
N GLY A 554 -6.57 -25.26 -26.98
CA GLY A 554 -7.91 -25.83 -26.76
C GLY A 554 -8.34 -25.97 -25.30
N LYS A 555 -7.54 -25.52 -24.33
CA LYS A 555 -7.91 -25.43 -22.90
C LYS A 555 -8.14 -23.97 -22.53
N GLU A 556 -9.31 -23.66 -21.96
CA GLU A 556 -9.67 -22.32 -21.48
C GLU A 556 -9.10 -22.05 -20.08
N TYR A 557 -8.58 -20.84 -19.90
CA TYR A 557 -8.05 -20.29 -18.66
C TYR A 557 -8.69 -18.93 -18.37
N GLU A 558 -9.03 -18.70 -17.11
CA GLU A 558 -9.53 -17.40 -16.63
C GLU A 558 -8.36 -16.55 -16.16
N VAL A 559 -8.18 -15.38 -16.75
CA VAL A 559 -7.11 -14.43 -16.41
C VAL A 559 -7.74 -13.15 -15.90
N SER A 560 -7.52 -12.83 -14.63
CA SER A 560 -8.00 -11.55 -14.08
C SER A 560 -7.22 -10.39 -14.70
N LEU A 561 -7.95 -9.37 -15.15
CA LEU A 561 -7.36 -8.14 -15.67
C LEU A 561 -7.32 -7.07 -14.57
N ASN A 562 -6.20 -6.34 -14.50
CA ASN A 562 -5.97 -5.26 -13.56
C ASN A 562 -6.59 -3.93 -14.04
N ALA A 563 -6.31 -2.83 -13.32
CA ALA A 563 -6.89 -1.52 -13.58
C ALA A 563 -6.50 -0.89 -14.92
N THR A 564 -5.38 -1.31 -15.51
CA THR A 564 -4.93 -0.91 -16.86
C THR A 564 -5.37 -1.92 -17.92
N GLY A 565 -6.13 -2.95 -17.54
CA GLY A 565 -6.62 -3.99 -18.43
C GLY A 565 -5.57 -5.02 -18.84
N ARG A 566 -4.51 -5.16 -18.03
CA ARG A 566 -3.46 -6.17 -18.18
C ARG A 566 -3.74 -7.40 -17.33
N GLY A 567 -3.46 -8.57 -17.84
CA GLY A 567 -3.47 -9.82 -17.08
C GLY A 567 -2.34 -10.74 -17.48
N THR A 568 -1.99 -11.67 -16.60
CA THR A 568 -0.92 -12.63 -16.84
C THR A 568 -1.45 -14.05 -16.67
N LEU A 569 -1.13 -14.92 -17.63
CA LEU A 569 -1.38 -16.35 -17.55
C LEU A 569 -0.05 -17.07 -17.53
N GLU A 570 0.25 -17.73 -16.41
CA GLU A 570 1.44 -18.56 -16.29
C GLU A 570 1.07 -20.02 -16.49
N LEU A 571 1.71 -20.66 -17.47
CA LEU A 571 1.56 -22.08 -17.73
C LEU A 571 2.93 -22.75 -17.69
N SER A 572 3.00 -23.91 -17.04
CA SER A 572 4.14 -24.79 -17.23
C SER A 572 4.23 -25.21 -18.69
N SER A 573 5.44 -25.39 -19.20
CA SER A 573 5.66 -25.90 -20.57
C SER A 573 4.89 -27.19 -20.88
N SER A 574 4.63 -28.06 -19.88
CA SER A 574 3.79 -29.25 -20.01
C SER A 574 2.31 -28.96 -20.29
N ASP A 575 1.78 -27.79 -19.89
CA ASP A 575 0.43 -27.32 -20.18
C ASP A 575 0.32 -26.65 -21.56
N LEU A 576 1.45 -26.35 -22.22
CA LEU A 576 1.49 -25.73 -23.55
C LEU A 576 1.29 -26.75 -24.68
N GLY A 577 1.09 -28.04 -24.39
CA GLY A 577 0.90 -29.09 -25.39
C GLY A 577 2.20 -29.64 -25.98
N THR A 578 2.08 -30.59 -26.91
CA THR A 578 3.23 -31.38 -27.40
C THR A 578 4.02 -30.72 -28.53
N ASP A 579 3.48 -29.67 -29.16
CA ASP A 579 4.14 -28.94 -30.24
C ASP A 579 4.46 -27.52 -29.77
N LEU A 580 5.70 -27.34 -29.32
CA LEU A 580 6.20 -26.09 -28.78
C LEU A 580 6.73 -25.18 -29.89
N SER A 581 6.77 -25.66 -31.15
CA SER A 581 7.15 -24.83 -32.32
C SER A 581 6.03 -23.91 -32.79
N ASN A 582 4.80 -24.17 -32.35
CA ASN A 582 3.64 -23.36 -32.66
C ASN A 582 2.57 -23.43 -31.56
N VAL A 583 2.76 -22.67 -30.48
CA VAL A 583 1.76 -22.54 -29.41
C VAL A 583 0.76 -21.45 -29.78
N GLU A 584 -0.46 -21.86 -30.08
CA GLU A 584 -1.56 -20.95 -30.38
C GLU A 584 -2.21 -20.48 -29.07
N VAL A 585 -2.24 -19.16 -28.88
CA VAL A 585 -2.91 -18.49 -27.75
C VAL A 585 -3.98 -17.58 -28.28
N LYS A 586 -5.21 -17.82 -27.83
CA LYS A 586 -6.37 -17.08 -28.28
C LYS A 586 -7.09 -16.43 -27.11
N VAL A 587 -7.17 -15.11 -27.11
CA VAL A 587 -8.09 -14.39 -26.23
C VAL A 587 -9.48 -14.48 -26.85
N VAL A 588 -10.35 -15.33 -26.28
CA VAL A 588 -11.66 -15.65 -26.85
C VAL A 588 -12.66 -14.53 -26.59
N ARG A 589 -12.69 -14.01 -25.35
CA ARG A 589 -13.56 -12.91 -24.91
C ARG A 589 -13.04 -12.33 -23.59
N ILE A 590 -13.54 -11.14 -23.25
CA ILE A 590 -13.42 -10.56 -21.92
C ILE A 590 -14.80 -10.58 -21.25
N GLU A 591 -14.87 -11.06 -20.02
CA GLU A 591 -16.04 -10.99 -19.15
C GLU A 591 -15.86 -9.86 -18.15
N GLY A 592 -16.84 -8.96 -18.01
CA GLY A 592 -16.73 -7.78 -17.14
C GLY A 592 -16.17 -6.54 -17.84
N GLY A 593 -15.64 -5.58 -17.08
CA GLY A 593 -15.04 -4.33 -17.60
C GLY A 593 -16.00 -3.31 -18.23
N ASN A 594 -17.30 -3.61 -18.31
CA ASN A 594 -18.35 -2.81 -18.95
C ASN A 594 -18.18 -2.55 -20.46
N TYR A 595 -17.36 -3.34 -21.17
CA TYR A 595 -17.15 -3.18 -22.61
C TYR A 595 -18.36 -3.57 -23.44
N GLU A 596 -18.70 -2.82 -24.48
CA GLU A 596 -19.76 -3.17 -25.44
C GLU A 596 -19.44 -4.48 -26.16
N SER A 597 -18.21 -4.59 -26.68
CA SER A 597 -17.65 -5.79 -27.31
C SER A 597 -16.12 -5.78 -27.22
N VAL A 598 -15.49 -6.95 -27.35
CA VAL A 598 -14.03 -7.09 -27.47
C VAL A 598 -13.72 -8.00 -28.67
N ASN A 599 -12.79 -7.59 -29.52
CA ASN A 599 -12.32 -8.41 -30.63
C ASN A 599 -11.50 -9.59 -30.10
N SER A 600 -11.76 -10.80 -30.61
CA SER A 600 -10.92 -11.95 -30.29
C SER A 600 -9.57 -11.82 -31.01
N THR A 601 -8.49 -12.11 -30.30
CA THR A 601 -7.13 -12.12 -30.86
C THR A 601 -6.53 -13.51 -30.75
N THR A 602 -5.81 -13.92 -31.78
CA THR A 602 -4.99 -15.13 -31.79
C THR A 602 -3.54 -14.72 -32.07
N ALA A 603 -2.61 -15.23 -31.29
CA ALA A 603 -1.18 -15.14 -31.56
C ALA A 603 -0.55 -16.53 -31.51
N GLU A 604 0.47 -16.72 -32.33
CA GLU A 604 1.27 -17.94 -32.41
C GLU A 604 2.67 -17.64 -31.87
N PHE A 605 3.17 -18.51 -31.01
CA PHE A 605 4.50 -18.39 -30.42
C PHE A 605 5.31 -19.65 -30.70
N ASP A 606 6.51 -19.46 -31.25
CA ASP A 606 7.50 -20.52 -31.42
C ASP A 606 8.43 -20.51 -30.21
N PHE A 607 8.36 -21.57 -29.43
CA PHE A 607 9.18 -21.83 -28.26
C PHE A 607 10.19 -22.95 -28.53
N THR A 608 10.65 -23.13 -29.77
CA THR A 608 11.74 -24.06 -30.12
C THR A 608 13.04 -23.33 -30.39
N THR A 609 14.16 -23.95 -29.98
CA THR A 609 15.49 -23.41 -30.23
C THR A 609 15.85 -23.56 -31.71
N SER A 610 16.31 -22.48 -32.33
CA SER A 610 16.86 -22.53 -33.70
C SER A 610 18.29 -23.04 -33.67
N VAL A 611 18.49 -24.35 -33.50
CA VAL A 611 19.81 -24.97 -33.62
C VAL A 611 19.78 -26.09 -34.66
N THR A 612 20.59 -25.93 -35.71
CA THR A 612 20.70 -26.88 -36.83
C THR A 612 21.52 -28.12 -36.43
N GLY A 613 20.94 -29.32 -36.34
CA GLY A 613 21.72 -30.56 -36.20
C GLY A 613 20.95 -31.85 -35.88
N ASP A 614 20.75 -32.70 -36.90
CA ASP A 614 19.95 -33.95 -36.90
C ASP A 614 20.58 -35.18 -36.17
N ASN A 615 21.38 -35.00 -35.10
CA ASN A 615 22.14 -36.08 -34.45
C ASN A 615 21.84 -36.24 -32.94
N LEU A 616 21.83 -37.47 -32.44
CA LEU A 616 21.70 -37.79 -31.00
C LEU A 616 23.10 -37.72 -30.35
N SER A 617 23.51 -36.52 -29.94
CA SER A 617 24.86 -36.23 -29.40
C SER A 617 24.83 -35.04 -28.44
N SER A 618 25.82 -34.97 -27.54
CA SER A 618 26.17 -33.81 -26.69
C SER A 618 27.61 -33.35 -26.93
N SER A 619 28.08 -32.38 -26.15
CA SER A 619 29.51 -32.08 -25.95
C SER A 619 29.87 -32.20 -24.47
N ASN A 620 31.17 -32.25 -24.16
CA ASN A 620 31.62 -32.01 -22.79
C ASN A 620 31.38 -30.55 -22.42
N ASP A 621 31.25 -30.28 -21.14
CA ASP A 621 31.07 -28.93 -20.63
C ASP A 621 31.79 -28.70 -19.29
N ASN A 622 31.81 -27.46 -18.83
CA ASN A 622 32.40 -27.07 -17.55
C ASN A 622 31.52 -26.06 -16.83
N ILE A 623 31.17 -26.34 -15.58
CA ILE A 623 30.49 -25.41 -14.68
C ILE A 623 31.47 -24.88 -13.64
N ASN A 624 31.22 -23.65 -13.18
CA ASN A 624 31.92 -23.08 -12.03
C ASN A 624 30.89 -22.84 -10.92
N THR A 625 31.17 -23.31 -9.72
CA THR A 625 30.40 -23.01 -8.50
C THR A 625 31.34 -22.61 -7.39
N TYR A 626 30.79 -22.10 -6.30
CA TYR A 626 31.48 -21.97 -5.03
C TYR A 626 31.21 -23.21 -4.17
N GLU A 627 32.12 -23.51 -3.24
CA GLU A 627 31.82 -24.48 -2.18
C GLU A 627 30.65 -23.99 -1.31
N ASP A 628 30.01 -24.92 -0.60
CA ASP A 628 28.78 -24.73 0.20
C ASP A 628 27.57 -24.15 -0.53
N THR A 629 27.72 -23.93 -1.83
CA THR A 629 26.71 -23.32 -2.68
C THR A 629 26.12 -24.39 -3.58
N ALA A 630 24.86 -24.74 -3.31
CA ALA A 630 24.09 -25.59 -4.19
C ALA A 630 23.96 -24.95 -5.59
N TYR A 631 24.41 -25.67 -6.61
CA TYR A 631 24.36 -25.25 -8.01
C TYR A 631 23.20 -25.93 -8.74
N ILE A 632 22.26 -25.15 -9.24
CA ILE A 632 21.17 -25.67 -10.07
C ILE A 632 21.70 -25.92 -11.48
N LEU A 633 21.78 -27.19 -11.88
CA LEU A 633 22.22 -27.59 -13.21
C LEU A 633 21.22 -27.17 -14.28
N LYS A 634 21.72 -26.49 -15.29
CA LYS A 634 21.04 -26.09 -16.52
C LYS A 634 21.33 -27.12 -17.60
N VAL A 635 20.51 -27.13 -18.64
CA VAL A 635 20.71 -28.05 -19.76
C VAL A 635 22.00 -27.74 -20.52
N THR A 636 22.41 -26.47 -20.55
CA THR A 636 23.69 -26.05 -21.12
C THR A 636 24.88 -26.71 -20.42
N ASP A 637 24.73 -27.09 -19.16
CA ASP A 637 25.77 -27.72 -18.35
C ASP A 637 26.03 -29.17 -18.76
N PHE A 638 25.20 -29.71 -19.67
CA PHE A 638 25.38 -30.98 -20.37
C PHE A 638 25.94 -30.75 -21.79
N GLY A 639 26.49 -29.57 -22.05
CA GLY A 639 27.12 -29.16 -23.31
C GLY A 639 26.16 -28.83 -24.45
N GLU A 640 26.72 -28.59 -25.64
CA GLU A 640 25.94 -28.42 -26.87
C GLU A 640 25.35 -29.77 -27.30
N TYR A 641 24.02 -29.91 -27.21
CA TYR A 641 23.31 -31.14 -27.52
C TYR A 641 22.48 -31.01 -28.81
N GLY A 642 22.23 -32.14 -29.48
CA GLY A 642 21.54 -32.19 -30.78
C GLY A 642 20.02 -32.38 -30.68
N GLU A 643 19.29 -32.12 -31.78
CA GLU A 643 17.82 -32.05 -31.85
C GLU A 643 17.07 -33.31 -31.37
N LYS A 644 17.73 -34.46 -31.31
CA LYS A 644 17.11 -35.74 -30.90
C LYS A 644 17.19 -36.01 -29.40
N VAL A 645 17.94 -35.22 -28.64
CA VAL A 645 18.14 -35.42 -27.21
C VAL A 645 16.89 -34.97 -26.44
N GLN A 646 16.36 -35.85 -25.60
CA GLN A 646 15.19 -35.62 -24.73
C GLN A 646 15.47 -35.96 -23.26
N GLU A 647 16.55 -36.69 -22.98
CA GLU A 647 16.92 -37.13 -21.63
C GLU A 647 18.45 -37.28 -21.53
N PHE A 648 18.98 -37.16 -20.33
CA PHE A 648 20.36 -37.49 -20.01
C PHE A 648 20.38 -38.62 -18.98
N LYS A 649 21.22 -39.62 -19.22
CA LYS A 649 21.45 -40.69 -18.27
C LYS A 649 22.76 -40.42 -17.55
N ILE A 650 22.72 -40.24 -16.23
CA ILE A 650 23.94 -40.04 -15.42
C ILE A 650 24.65 -41.38 -15.28
N THR A 651 25.81 -41.53 -15.89
CA THR A 651 26.58 -42.78 -15.92
C THR A 651 27.69 -42.80 -14.88
N GLU A 652 28.15 -41.65 -14.40
CA GLU A 652 29.06 -41.49 -13.27
C GLU A 652 28.61 -40.32 -12.40
N LEU A 653 28.61 -40.49 -11.08
CA LEU A 653 28.24 -39.45 -10.12
C LEU A 653 29.46 -38.54 -9.84
N PRO A 654 29.25 -37.30 -9.36
CA PRO A 654 30.34 -36.40 -8.99
C PRO A 654 31.32 -37.04 -7.97
N THR A 655 32.60 -36.71 -8.11
CA THR A 655 33.65 -37.09 -7.15
C THR A 655 33.66 -36.23 -5.89
N ASN A 656 33.38 -34.93 -6.04
CA ASN A 656 33.05 -34.01 -4.95
C ASN A 656 31.58 -33.60 -5.11
N GLY A 657 30.77 -33.76 -4.07
CA GLY A 657 29.35 -33.42 -4.05
C GLY A 657 28.36 -34.52 -4.45
N LYS A 658 27.08 -34.17 -4.47
CA LYS A 658 25.94 -35.03 -4.81
C LYS A 658 25.01 -34.33 -5.80
N LEU A 659 24.36 -35.14 -6.64
CA LEU A 659 23.28 -34.69 -7.50
C LEU A 659 21.95 -35.01 -6.83
N TYR A 660 21.03 -34.05 -6.82
CA TYR A 660 19.68 -34.19 -6.32
C TYR A 660 18.66 -33.80 -7.38
N LEU A 661 17.50 -34.44 -7.31
CA LEU A 661 16.30 -34.07 -8.03
C LEU A 661 15.29 -33.49 -7.02
N THR A 662 14.93 -32.24 -7.19
CA THR A 662 13.88 -31.57 -6.41
C THR A 662 12.52 -32.03 -6.90
N VAL A 663 11.68 -32.51 -5.98
CA VAL A 663 10.39 -33.12 -6.29
C VAL A 663 9.30 -32.52 -5.42
N THR A 664 8.17 -32.20 -6.03
CA THR A 664 7.07 -31.49 -5.36
C THR A 664 5.97 -32.46 -4.95
N LYS A 665 5.17 -32.04 -3.96
CA LYS A 665 4.04 -32.80 -3.44
C LYS A 665 3.08 -33.22 -4.56
N GLY A 666 2.87 -34.52 -4.70
CA GLY A 666 2.02 -35.12 -5.71
C GLY A 666 2.76 -35.70 -6.91
N GLU A 667 4.06 -35.41 -7.07
CA GLU A 667 4.89 -36.03 -8.09
C GLU A 667 5.21 -37.49 -7.72
N THR A 668 5.35 -38.34 -8.74
CA THR A 668 5.73 -39.75 -8.56
C THR A 668 7.21 -39.90 -8.83
N ILE A 669 7.96 -40.32 -7.82
CA ILE A 669 9.39 -40.64 -7.93
C ILE A 669 9.58 -42.14 -8.08
N ILE A 670 10.60 -42.52 -8.84
CA ILE A 670 11.07 -43.90 -8.96
C ILE A 670 12.36 -44.02 -8.16
N ASP A 671 12.34 -44.82 -7.09
CA ASP A 671 13.55 -45.05 -6.30
C ASP A 671 14.61 -45.86 -7.08
N LYS A 672 15.82 -45.97 -6.52
CA LYS A 672 16.93 -46.76 -7.12
C LYS A 672 16.64 -48.25 -7.33
N TYR A 673 15.50 -48.75 -6.85
CA TYR A 673 15.05 -50.14 -7.02
C TYR A 673 13.88 -50.26 -8.02
N GLY A 674 13.44 -49.15 -8.62
CA GLY A 674 12.35 -49.12 -9.59
C GLY A 674 10.95 -49.03 -8.95
N ASN A 675 10.84 -48.67 -7.67
CA ASN A 675 9.55 -48.53 -6.99
C ASN A 675 9.02 -47.10 -7.14
N GLU A 676 7.74 -46.99 -7.53
CA GLU A 676 7.02 -45.72 -7.60
C GLU A 676 6.51 -45.29 -6.22
N THR A 677 6.80 -44.05 -5.83
CA THR A 677 6.30 -43.43 -4.59
C THR A 677 5.76 -42.03 -4.90
N ILE A 678 4.58 -41.69 -4.39
CA ILE A 678 4.03 -40.33 -4.51
C ILE A 678 4.58 -39.48 -3.36
N VAL A 679 5.17 -38.36 -3.71
CA VAL A 679 5.76 -37.40 -2.77
C VAL A 679 4.65 -36.69 -1.97
N THR A 680 4.75 -36.70 -0.65
CA THR A 680 3.70 -36.15 0.26
C THR A 680 3.92 -34.70 0.68
N GLU A 681 5.12 -34.19 0.46
CA GLU A 681 5.62 -32.84 0.75
C GLU A 681 6.83 -32.55 -0.13
N ASP A 682 7.10 -31.28 -0.44
CA ASP A 682 8.23 -30.91 -1.32
C ASP A 682 9.56 -31.36 -0.69
N THR A 683 10.41 -32.05 -1.46
CA THR A 683 11.65 -32.64 -0.95
C THR A 683 12.72 -32.77 -2.05
N LYS A 684 13.95 -33.16 -1.67
CA LYS A 684 15.06 -33.47 -2.59
C LYS A 684 15.35 -34.97 -2.55
N VAL A 685 15.56 -35.58 -3.71
CA VAL A 685 15.88 -37.01 -3.86
C VAL A 685 17.24 -37.15 -4.53
N GLU A 686 18.17 -37.86 -3.90
CA GLU A 686 19.52 -38.08 -4.44
C GLU A 686 19.46 -38.89 -5.76
N ILE A 687 20.12 -38.37 -6.79
CA ILE A 687 20.24 -38.99 -8.10
C ILE A 687 21.24 -40.15 -8.02
N SER A 688 20.82 -41.32 -8.49
CA SER A 688 21.63 -42.53 -8.49
C SER A 688 22.34 -42.73 -9.83
N LYS A 689 23.44 -43.48 -9.84
CA LYS A 689 24.09 -43.95 -11.07
C LYS A 689 23.09 -44.69 -11.96
N ASP A 690 23.19 -44.47 -13.27
CA ASP A 690 22.31 -44.94 -14.33
C ASP A 690 20.89 -44.36 -14.33
N GLN A 691 20.58 -43.39 -13.45
CA GLN A 691 19.30 -42.70 -13.45
C GLN A 691 19.16 -41.83 -14.70
N ILE A 692 17.99 -41.94 -15.32
CA ILE A 692 17.60 -41.12 -16.46
C ILE A 692 16.92 -39.88 -15.92
N ILE A 693 17.42 -38.73 -16.32
CA ILE A 693 16.89 -37.43 -16.01
C ILE A 693 16.39 -36.84 -17.31
N SER A 694 15.14 -36.44 -17.34
CA SER A 694 14.57 -35.81 -18.53
C SER A 694 15.19 -34.43 -18.76
N LEU A 695 15.27 -33.97 -20.01
CA LEU A 695 15.69 -32.59 -20.33
C LEU A 695 14.83 -31.57 -19.56
N ALA A 696 13.57 -31.94 -19.35
CA ALA A 696 12.57 -31.30 -18.52
C ALA A 696 12.98 -31.03 -17.09
N ASP A 697 13.42 -32.07 -16.39
CA ASP A 697 13.77 -31.93 -14.98
C ASP A 697 14.99 -30.99 -14.83
N ILE A 698 15.91 -30.99 -15.80
CA ILE A 698 17.08 -30.11 -15.81
C ILE A 698 16.67 -28.67 -16.15
N ALA A 699 15.87 -28.45 -17.20
CA ALA A 699 15.41 -27.11 -17.57
C ALA A 699 14.42 -26.51 -16.56
N ALA A 700 13.73 -27.33 -15.76
CA ALA A 700 12.95 -26.91 -14.60
C ALA A 700 13.81 -26.39 -13.43
N GLY A 701 15.13 -26.56 -13.49
CA GLY A 701 16.03 -26.32 -12.36
C GLY A 701 15.81 -27.30 -11.21
N LYS A 702 15.25 -28.50 -11.47
CA LYS A 702 15.05 -29.51 -10.43
C LYS A 702 16.34 -30.25 -10.11
N VAL A 703 17.31 -30.27 -11.03
CA VAL A 703 18.57 -30.95 -10.81
C VAL A 703 19.54 -30.01 -10.11
N VAL A 704 19.96 -30.39 -8.91
CA VAL A 704 20.85 -29.59 -8.08
C VAL A 704 22.10 -30.40 -7.83
N PHE A 705 23.25 -29.82 -8.15
CA PHE A 705 24.54 -30.26 -7.65
C PHE A 705 24.79 -29.57 -6.31
N GLU A 706 25.04 -30.34 -5.26
CA GLU A 706 25.49 -29.81 -3.97
C GLU A 706 26.91 -30.31 -3.74
N PRO A 707 27.93 -29.44 -3.66
CA PRO A 707 29.28 -29.85 -3.26
C PRO A 707 29.26 -30.47 -1.86
N TYR A 708 30.29 -31.23 -1.49
CA TYR A 708 30.43 -31.60 -0.08
C TYR A 708 30.71 -30.33 0.74
N GLU A 709 30.22 -30.30 1.99
CA GLU A 709 30.48 -29.19 2.90
C GLU A 709 31.99 -28.93 2.98
N ASN A 710 32.37 -27.67 2.82
CA ASN A 710 33.75 -27.16 2.95
C ASN A 710 34.73 -27.97 2.09
N SER A 711 34.42 -28.12 0.80
CA SER A 711 35.28 -28.84 -0.13
C SER A 711 35.43 -28.11 -1.44
N ASP A 712 36.63 -27.60 -1.68
CA ASP A 712 37.04 -26.94 -2.93
C ASP A 712 37.51 -27.92 -4.04
N GLU A 713 37.48 -29.23 -3.77
CA GLU A 713 37.93 -30.23 -4.73
C GLU A 713 37.08 -30.20 -6.00
N ASN A 714 37.71 -30.05 -7.17
CA ASN A 714 36.98 -30.09 -8.42
C ASN A 714 36.26 -31.43 -8.64
N GLY A 715 35.00 -31.34 -9.04
CA GLY A 715 34.15 -32.49 -9.35
C GLY A 715 34.05 -32.77 -10.85
N SER A 716 33.50 -33.93 -11.19
CA SER A 716 32.96 -34.16 -12.54
C SER A 716 31.95 -35.29 -12.51
N PHE A 717 30.92 -35.20 -13.34
CA PHE A 717 30.01 -36.32 -13.60
C PHE A 717 29.98 -36.67 -15.08
N GLU A 718 29.66 -37.92 -15.39
CA GLU A 718 29.53 -38.40 -16.76
C GLU A 718 28.08 -38.71 -17.09
N PHE A 719 27.70 -38.47 -18.35
CA PHE A 719 26.34 -38.67 -18.81
C PHE A 719 26.27 -39.11 -20.28
N GLN A 720 25.13 -39.67 -20.68
CA GLN A 720 24.79 -39.99 -22.07
C GLN A 720 23.52 -39.27 -22.49
N ALA A 721 23.52 -38.66 -23.67
CA ALA A 721 22.33 -38.04 -24.25
C ALA A 721 21.42 -39.11 -24.89
N GLY A 722 20.13 -39.11 -24.55
CA GLY A 722 19.14 -40.11 -24.97
C GLY A 722 17.91 -39.53 -25.67
N ASP A 723 17.19 -40.35 -26.43
CA ASP A 723 16.06 -39.94 -27.29
C ASP A 723 14.66 -40.15 -26.68
N GLY A 724 14.57 -40.47 -25.38
CA GLY A 724 13.31 -40.80 -24.71
C GLY A 724 12.71 -42.16 -25.12
N LYS A 725 13.38 -42.92 -25.99
CA LYS A 725 12.96 -44.25 -26.47
C LYS A 725 13.97 -45.33 -26.09
N GLY A 726 14.88 -45.02 -25.17
CA GLY A 726 15.92 -45.91 -24.68
C GLY A 726 17.14 -46.05 -25.59
N ASN A 727 17.31 -45.18 -26.58
CA ASN A 727 18.57 -45.07 -27.32
C ASN A 727 19.44 -43.98 -26.68
N PHE A 728 20.70 -44.31 -26.39
CA PHE A 728 21.67 -43.39 -25.79
C PHE A 728 22.89 -43.22 -26.70
N SER A 729 23.46 -42.02 -26.66
CA SER A 729 24.69 -41.64 -27.36
C SER A 729 25.95 -42.17 -26.65
N SER A 730 27.13 -41.75 -27.11
CA SER A 730 28.38 -41.93 -26.35
C SER A 730 28.37 -41.08 -25.07
N GLU A 731 29.28 -41.41 -24.16
CA GLU A 731 29.46 -40.70 -22.89
C GLU A 731 30.12 -39.34 -23.08
N TYR A 732 29.70 -38.38 -22.25
CA TYR A 732 30.18 -37.02 -22.16
C TYR A 732 30.42 -36.66 -20.70
N THR A 733 31.24 -35.65 -20.47
CA THR A 733 31.65 -35.24 -19.12
C THR A 733 31.31 -33.78 -18.89
N THR A 734 30.72 -33.49 -17.73
CA THR A 734 30.65 -32.13 -17.18
C THR A 734 31.67 -32.04 -16.06
N THR A 735 32.67 -31.16 -16.21
CA THR A 735 33.59 -30.83 -15.14
C THR A 735 32.99 -29.72 -14.27
N ILE A 736 33.29 -29.78 -12.97
CA ILE A 736 32.79 -28.84 -11.96
C ILE A 736 34.01 -28.21 -11.30
N ASP A 737 34.22 -26.93 -11.58
CA ASP A 737 35.23 -26.10 -10.95
C ASP A 737 34.62 -25.50 -9.67
N VAL A 738 34.97 -26.05 -8.50
CA VAL A 738 34.49 -25.55 -7.20
C VAL A 738 35.49 -24.50 -6.71
N LYS A 739 35.02 -23.28 -6.47
CA LYS A 739 35.81 -22.18 -5.96
C LYS A 739 35.70 -22.15 -4.45
N ALA A 740 36.86 -22.15 -3.79
CA ALA A 740 36.96 -21.94 -2.37
C ALA A 740 36.34 -20.59 -1.96
N VAL A 741 35.68 -20.57 -0.81
CA VAL A 741 35.04 -19.42 -0.18
C VAL A 741 35.48 -19.40 1.27
N ALA A 742 35.85 -18.23 1.77
CA ALA A 742 36.29 -18.15 3.16
C ALA A 742 35.10 -18.35 4.11
N ASP A 743 35.18 -19.37 4.95
CA ASP A 743 34.29 -19.61 6.07
C ASP A 743 34.46 -18.57 7.15
N THR A 744 33.38 -18.24 7.84
CA THR A 744 33.43 -17.31 8.97
C THR A 744 34.14 -17.96 10.17
N PRO A 745 35.30 -17.45 10.63
CA PRO A 745 36.06 -18.10 11.70
C PRO A 745 35.31 -18.03 13.03
N LYS A 746 35.50 -19.01 13.90
CA LYS A 746 34.96 -18.96 15.26
C LYS A 746 35.86 -18.10 16.14
N VAL A 747 35.32 -17.00 16.65
CA VAL A 747 36.05 -16.06 17.52
C VAL A 747 35.48 -16.12 18.93
N THR A 748 36.35 -16.13 19.92
CA THR A 748 35.96 -15.98 21.34
C THR A 748 36.77 -14.86 21.97
N ILE A 749 36.10 -14.05 22.78
CA ILE A 749 36.72 -13.11 23.70
C ILE A 749 36.26 -13.44 25.11
N SER A 750 37.19 -13.51 26.04
CA SER A 750 36.94 -13.61 27.47
C SER A 750 37.73 -12.52 28.17
N ILE A 751 37.05 -11.77 29.04
CA ILE A 751 37.67 -10.72 29.84
C ILE A 751 37.47 -11.06 31.31
N THR A 752 38.56 -11.26 32.03
CA THR A 752 38.55 -11.58 33.45
C THR A 752 39.32 -10.51 34.21
N PRO A 753 38.78 -9.97 35.33
CA PRO A 753 39.55 -9.11 36.21
C PRO A 753 40.84 -9.81 36.64
N SER A 754 41.97 -9.16 36.40
CA SER A 754 43.30 -9.63 36.77
C SER A 754 43.72 -8.87 38.02
N ILE A 755 43.84 -9.57 39.14
CA ILE A 755 44.29 -8.95 40.39
C ILE A 755 45.82 -8.92 40.39
N ASP A 756 46.39 -7.91 39.75
CA ASP A 756 47.72 -7.45 40.13
C ASP A 756 47.58 -6.60 41.39
N ASN A 757 47.73 -7.26 42.54
CA ASN A 757 47.86 -6.58 43.81
C ASN A 757 49.05 -5.60 43.70
N PRO A 758 48.90 -4.35 44.16
CA PRO A 758 49.81 -3.26 43.85
C PRO A 758 51.22 -3.61 44.31
N SER A 759 52.17 -3.50 43.39
CA SER A 759 53.55 -3.21 43.76
C SER A 759 53.54 -2.03 44.72
N SER A 760 54.18 -2.22 45.85
CA SER A 760 54.39 -1.21 46.89
C SER A 760 54.78 0.16 46.32
N ASP A 761 53.93 1.17 46.53
CA ASP A 761 54.40 2.47 47.02
C ASP A 761 53.27 3.27 47.68
N GLY A 762 53.36 3.40 49.02
CA GLY A 762 53.04 4.59 49.80
C GLY A 762 51.68 5.32 49.71
N SER A 763 50.97 5.28 50.86
CA SER A 763 50.17 6.38 51.45
C SER A 763 48.68 6.55 51.00
N ASN A 764 47.70 5.99 51.74
CA ASN A 764 46.86 6.58 52.84
C ASN A 764 45.85 7.66 52.38
N ASN A 765 44.54 7.35 52.38
CA ASN A 765 43.59 7.68 53.48
C ASN A 765 42.11 7.35 53.13
N GLN A 766 41.38 6.88 54.14
CA GLN A 766 40.02 6.32 54.17
C GLN A 766 38.88 7.32 53.91
N ASN A 767 37.66 6.83 53.57
CA ASN A 767 36.56 6.63 54.55
C ASN A 767 35.25 6.07 53.94
N GLY A 768 34.83 4.88 54.41
CA GLY A 768 33.52 4.59 55.01
C GLY A 768 32.21 4.69 54.21
N GLY A 769 31.62 3.53 53.89
CA GLY A 769 30.21 3.39 53.52
C GLY A 769 29.67 2.02 53.92
N THR A 770 28.97 1.95 55.06
CA THR A 770 28.28 0.77 55.58
C THR A 770 27.19 0.28 54.63
N SER A 771 27.18 -1.01 54.32
CA SER A 771 25.93 -1.74 54.13
C SER A 771 26.09 -3.19 54.58
N ASN A 772 25.11 -3.58 55.39
CA ASN A 772 25.00 -4.85 56.07
C ASN A 772 24.31 -5.80 55.10
N SER A 773 25.03 -6.74 54.51
CA SER A 773 24.45 -7.93 53.89
C SER A 773 25.14 -9.15 54.50
N GLY A 774 24.33 -10.03 55.08
CA GLY A 774 24.83 -11.27 55.65
C GLY A 774 25.35 -12.21 54.58
N ASN A 775 26.36 -13.00 54.94
CA ASN A 775 26.64 -14.38 54.51
C ASN A 775 26.22 -14.77 53.07
N ASN A 776 27.11 -15.18 52.17
CA ASN A 776 28.14 -16.19 52.40
C ASN A 776 29.04 -16.39 51.16
N SER A 777 30.32 -16.66 51.43
CA SER A 777 31.15 -17.71 50.80
C SER A 777 31.58 -17.68 49.32
N SER A 778 31.19 -16.72 48.46
CA SER A 778 31.51 -16.85 47.01
C SER A 778 32.90 -16.41 46.56
N ASP A 779 33.61 -15.53 47.27
CA ASP A 779 34.76 -14.84 46.67
C ASP A 779 36.10 -15.61 46.74
N TRP A 780 36.13 -16.81 47.32
CA TRP A 780 37.36 -17.59 47.55
C TRP A 780 37.37 -18.98 46.92
N TRP A 781 36.22 -19.48 46.47
CA TRP A 781 36.09 -20.75 45.76
C TRP A 781 35.24 -20.55 44.51
N GLU A 782 35.89 -20.62 43.35
CA GLU A 782 35.26 -20.59 42.03
C GLU A 782 35.22 -21.99 41.38
N GLY A 783 35.44 -23.03 42.19
CA GLY A 783 35.43 -24.42 41.73
C GLY A 783 34.03 -25.04 41.78
N TYR A 784 33.96 -26.36 41.65
CA TYR A 784 32.69 -27.08 41.65
C TYR A 784 31.93 -27.00 42.98
N SER A 785 30.61 -26.96 42.89
CA SER A 785 29.67 -26.87 44.02
C SER A 785 28.63 -27.99 44.01
N SER A 786 28.51 -28.71 42.88
CA SER A 786 27.55 -29.77 42.66
C SER A 786 28.23 -31.07 42.23
N LYS A 787 27.47 -32.16 42.29
CA LYS A 787 27.89 -33.45 41.73
C LYS A 787 28.12 -33.34 40.22
N ASP A 788 27.30 -32.58 39.53
CA ASP A 788 27.24 -32.58 38.07
C ASP A 788 28.41 -31.80 37.47
N ASP A 789 28.99 -30.88 38.25
CA ASP A 789 30.22 -30.15 37.91
C ASP A 789 31.45 -31.07 37.85
N ILE A 790 31.40 -32.23 38.50
CA ILE A 790 32.54 -33.15 38.66
C ILE A 790 32.33 -34.50 37.96
N ILE A 791 31.10 -35.02 37.87
CA ILE A 791 30.86 -36.35 37.29
C ILE A 791 30.85 -36.29 35.76
N ASP A 792 31.83 -36.94 35.13
CA ASP A 792 31.93 -37.08 33.69
C ASP A 792 31.62 -38.53 33.28
N THR A 793 30.42 -38.75 32.75
CA THR A 793 29.98 -40.09 32.32
C THR A 793 30.62 -40.56 31.01
N SER A 794 31.33 -39.67 30.29
CA SER A 794 32.07 -40.00 29.06
C SER A 794 33.44 -40.66 29.34
N ARG A 795 33.95 -40.50 30.57
CA ARG A 795 35.17 -41.17 31.06
C ARG A 795 34.88 -42.60 31.51
N ASN A 796 35.89 -43.25 32.09
CA ASN A 796 35.75 -44.55 32.77
C ASN A 796 34.85 -44.44 34.02
N TYR A 797 33.55 -44.31 33.79
CA TYR A 797 32.58 -43.99 34.81
C TYR A 797 32.18 -45.21 35.65
N THR A 798 32.28 -45.10 36.97
CA THR A 798 31.85 -46.11 37.93
C THR A 798 30.85 -45.52 38.92
N LYS A 799 29.61 -46.03 38.92
CA LYS A 799 28.58 -45.70 39.91
C LYS A 799 28.41 -46.83 40.94
N THR A 800 28.42 -46.48 42.21
CA THR A 800 28.18 -47.42 43.32
C THR A 800 27.32 -46.79 44.43
N GLY A 801 26.66 -47.63 45.24
CA GLY A 801 26.04 -47.20 46.51
C GLY A 801 27.12 -47.06 47.60
N ASP A 802 26.91 -47.63 48.78
CA ASP A 802 27.97 -47.68 49.81
C ASP A 802 29.22 -48.44 49.29
N TYR A 803 30.40 -47.82 49.43
CA TYR A 803 31.66 -48.41 48.98
C TYR A 803 32.35 -49.18 50.12
N ASN A 804 32.10 -50.50 50.14
CA ASN A 804 32.50 -51.41 51.22
C ASN A 804 33.54 -52.47 50.81
N SER A 805 34.19 -52.34 49.65
CA SER A 805 35.20 -53.29 49.16
C SER A 805 36.36 -52.58 48.45
N TRP A 806 37.59 -53.06 48.65
CA TRP A 806 38.78 -52.55 47.97
C TRP A 806 38.69 -52.75 46.44
N LYS A 807 38.88 -51.67 45.66
CA LYS A 807 39.02 -51.68 44.21
C LYS A 807 40.15 -50.71 43.83
N ASN A 808 41.03 -51.16 42.93
CA ASN A 808 42.01 -50.30 42.27
C ASN A 808 41.46 -49.96 40.90
N TYR A 809 41.53 -48.68 40.51
CA TYR A 809 41.17 -48.24 39.18
C TYR A 809 42.42 -48.17 38.27
N THR A 810 42.29 -47.59 37.08
CA THR A 810 43.30 -47.70 36.01
C THR A 810 44.11 -46.42 35.87
N ASN A 811 45.29 -46.46 35.25
CA ASN A 811 46.10 -45.25 35.01
C ASN A 811 45.53 -44.33 33.88
N ASN A 812 44.20 -44.22 33.77
CA ASN A 812 43.48 -43.35 32.85
C ASN A 812 42.56 -42.45 33.68
N SER A 813 42.14 -41.30 33.13
CA SER A 813 41.09 -40.47 33.75
C SER A 813 39.80 -41.24 34.02
N ASP A 814 39.50 -41.43 35.30
CA ASP A 814 38.37 -42.18 35.83
C ASP A 814 37.34 -41.22 36.47
N SER A 815 36.05 -41.58 36.41
CA SER A 815 34.98 -40.80 37.07
C SER A 815 34.17 -41.69 38.01
N ILE A 816 34.17 -41.39 39.31
CA ILE A 816 33.67 -42.26 40.37
C ILE A 816 32.54 -41.57 41.14
N GLU A 817 31.35 -42.15 41.09
CA GLU A 817 30.18 -41.68 41.84
C GLU A 817 29.81 -42.67 42.96
N ILE A 818 29.91 -42.22 44.20
CA ILE A 818 29.52 -42.97 45.41
C ILE A 818 28.27 -42.33 46.02
N ASN A 819 27.11 -42.95 45.77
CA ASN A 819 25.81 -42.54 46.32
C ASN A 819 25.60 -43.14 47.72
N GLY A 820 26.48 -42.82 48.66
CA GLY A 820 26.47 -43.38 50.01
C GLY A 820 27.75 -43.08 50.78
N ASN A 821 28.01 -43.85 51.84
CA ASN A 821 29.25 -43.72 52.58
C ASN A 821 30.36 -44.53 51.91
N GLN A 822 31.55 -43.96 51.83
CA GLN A 822 32.77 -44.67 51.52
C GLN A 822 33.35 -45.21 52.85
N SER A 823 33.65 -46.52 52.94
CA SER A 823 34.14 -47.15 54.18
C SER A 823 35.41 -47.99 53.99
N GLN A 824 35.93 -48.06 52.77
CA GLN A 824 37.15 -48.78 52.40
C GLN A 824 38.01 -47.93 51.48
N TRP A 825 39.33 -48.17 51.49
CA TRP A 825 40.30 -47.39 50.73
C TRP A 825 39.97 -47.30 49.22
N ILE A 826 40.09 -46.11 48.63
CA ILE A 826 40.01 -45.86 47.19
C ILE A 826 41.39 -45.46 46.66
N SER A 827 41.79 -46.04 45.53
CA SER A 827 42.99 -45.62 44.78
C SER A 827 42.62 -45.54 43.30
N THR A 828 42.64 -44.34 42.73
CA THR A 828 42.24 -44.13 41.32
C THR A 828 43.39 -44.36 40.34
N ALA A 829 44.64 -44.17 40.80
CA ALA A 829 45.89 -44.27 40.03
C ALA A 829 46.10 -43.02 39.15
N ASP A 830 47.13 -43.01 38.29
CA ASP A 830 47.46 -41.80 37.51
C ASP A 830 46.34 -41.43 36.51
N GLY A 831 46.16 -40.14 36.20
CA GLY A 831 45.15 -39.60 35.30
C GLY A 831 44.36 -38.48 35.97
N ASN A 832 43.67 -37.64 35.19
CA ASN A 832 42.81 -36.60 35.76
C ASN A 832 41.49 -37.23 36.22
N ASP A 833 41.35 -37.49 37.51
CA ASP A 833 40.30 -38.29 38.11
C ASP A 833 39.24 -37.44 38.83
N ASN A 834 37.99 -37.84 38.67
CA ASN A 834 36.87 -37.17 39.31
C ASN A 834 36.20 -38.10 40.33
N VAL A 835 36.13 -37.69 41.60
CA VAL A 835 35.53 -38.49 42.68
C VAL A 835 34.43 -37.71 43.40
N TYR A 836 33.19 -38.21 43.32
CA TYR A 836 32.06 -37.68 44.09
C TYR A 836 31.57 -38.65 45.16
N ILE A 837 31.38 -38.15 46.38
CA ILE A 837 30.83 -38.89 47.52
C ILE A 837 29.65 -38.12 48.12
N SER A 838 28.43 -38.66 47.99
CA SER A 838 27.22 -38.05 48.54
C SER A 838 27.06 -38.24 50.07
N GLY A 839 27.85 -39.14 50.67
CA GLY A 839 27.86 -39.45 52.11
C GLY A 839 29.20 -39.13 52.78
N ASN A 840 29.55 -39.85 53.86
CA ASN A 840 30.84 -39.65 54.54
C ASN A 840 31.97 -40.47 53.88
N ASN A 841 33.18 -39.92 53.90
CA ASN A 841 34.43 -40.60 53.55
C ASN A 841 35.08 -41.19 54.82
N ASN A 842 34.86 -42.48 55.09
CA ASN A 842 35.33 -43.20 56.29
C ASN A 842 36.53 -44.13 56.05
N GLY A 843 36.97 -44.31 54.82
CA GLY A 843 38.21 -44.96 54.42
C GLY A 843 39.14 -43.96 53.73
N GLY A 844 40.43 -44.26 53.64
CA GLY A 844 41.37 -43.36 52.95
C GLY A 844 41.14 -43.27 51.44
N MET A 845 41.66 -42.23 50.83
CA MET A 845 41.61 -41.98 49.39
C MET A 845 43.00 -41.60 48.89
N ASN A 846 43.41 -42.17 47.77
CA ASN A 846 44.50 -41.65 46.96
C ASN A 846 43.99 -41.47 45.52
N THR A 847 44.13 -40.28 44.94
CA THR A 847 43.76 -40.09 43.54
C THR A 847 44.94 -40.54 42.66
N GLY A 848 46.05 -39.84 42.64
CA GLY A 848 47.26 -40.28 41.92
C GLY A 848 47.89 -39.09 41.22
N ALA A 849 48.75 -39.29 40.22
CA ALA A 849 49.26 -38.14 39.47
C ALA A 849 48.27 -37.71 38.37
N GLY A 850 47.89 -36.44 38.31
CA GLY A 850 46.93 -35.86 37.36
C GLY A 850 46.25 -34.64 37.99
N ASP A 851 45.51 -33.85 37.19
CA ASP A 851 44.69 -32.76 37.77
C ASP A 851 43.36 -33.36 38.25
N ASP A 852 43.28 -33.65 39.54
CA ASP A 852 42.19 -34.41 40.13
C ASP A 852 41.14 -33.52 40.77
N ARG A 853 39.88 -33.98 40.77
CA ARG A 853 38.76 -33.28 41.40
C ARG A 853 38.01 -34.20 42.36
N VAL A 854 37.88 -33.79 43.63
CA VAL A 854 37.21 -34.58 44.67
C VAL A 854 36.13 -33.79 45.41
N PHE A 855 34.86 -34.19 45.27
CA PHE A 855 33.74 -33.60 46.01
C PHE A 855 33.14 -34.54 47.06
N ILE A 856 33.12 -34.11 48.32
CA ILE A 856 32.56 -34.86 49.45
C ILE A 856 31.48 -34.03 50.14
N GLN A 857 30.22 -34.46 50.04
CA GLN A 857 29.09 -33.78 50.72
C GLN A 857 29.03 -34.05 52.23
N GLY A 858 29.55 -35.19 52.69
CA GLY A 858 29.60 -35.55 54.11
C GLY A 858 30.93 -35.20 54.78
N ASN A 859 31.20 -35.82 55.93
CA ASN A 859 32.49 -35.68 56.62
C ASN A 859 33.54 -36.60 56.00
N SER A 860 34.79 -36.16 55.95
CA SER A 860 35.96 -37.00 55.75
C SER A 860 36.63 -37.31 57.09
N THR A 861 36.69 -38.59 57.45
CA THR A 861 37.26 -39.08 58.72
C THR A 861 38.56 -39.87 58.53
N SER A 862 39.06 -39.95 57.29
CA SER A 862 40.28 -40.66 56.91
C SER A 862 41.14 -39.80 55.98
N GLU A 863 42.39 -40.21 55.79
CA GLU A 863 43.38 -39.52 54.96
C GLU A 863 42.96 -39.42 53.49
N ILE A 864 43.10 -38.23 52.91
CA ILE A 864 42.98 -37.97 51.47
C ILE A 864 44.36 -37.58 50.95
N THR A 865 44.81 -38.21 49.88
CA THR A 865 46.05 -37.87 49.16
C THR A 865 45.69 -37.58 47.70
N LEU A 866 46.11 -36.41 47.19
CA LEU A 866 45.86 -35.98 45.81
C LEU A 866 47.08 -36.19 44.90
N ASP A 867 48.28 -36.35 45.48
CA ASP A 867 49.54 -36.76 44.82
C ASP A 867 50.21 -35.65 43.95
N SER A 868 50.01 -35.55 42.64
CA SER A 868 50.69 -34.47 41.87
C SER A 868 49.90 -34.04 40.66
N GLY A 869 49.70 -32.75 40.49
CA GLY A 869 48.83 -32.10 39.53
C GLY A 869 48.21 -30.86 40.19
N ASN A 870 47.42 -30.09 39.45
CA ASN A 870 46.69 -28.97 40.03
C ASN A 870 45.34 -29.49 40.52
N ASP A 871 45.29 -29.90 41.78
CA ASP A 871 44.15 -30.64 42.31
C ASP A 871 43.11 -29.75 42.97
N GLU A 872 41.84 -30.13 42.83
CA GLU A 872 40.71 -29.45 43.47
C GLU A 872 40.00 -30.37 44.46
N LEU A 873 39.86 -29.97 45.72
CA LEU A 873 39.15 -30.72 46.78
C LEU A 873 38.10 -29.86 47.48
N HIS A 874 36.84 -30.28 47.43
CA HIS A 874 35.74 -29.66 48.16
C HIS A 874 35.10 -30.63 49.17
N ILE A 875 35.07 -30.24 50.45
CA ILE A 875 34.41 -31.00 51.52
C ILE A 875 33.39 -30.08 52.23
N ILE A 876 32.11 -30.43 52.15
CA ILE A 876 31.05 -29.69 52.87
C ILE A 876 31.13 -29.98 54.38
N GLY A 877 31.43 -31.23 54.75
CA GLY A 877 31.57 -31.63 56.15
C GLY A 877 32.94 -31.30 56.76
N ASN A 878 33.23 -31.94 57.90
CA ASN A 878 34.56 -31.86 58.52
C ASN A 878 35.60 -32.65 57.73
N SER A 879 36.84 -32.20 57.71
CA SER A 879 37.96 -32.91 57.09
C SER A 879 38.87 -33.60 58.11
N SER A 880 39.62 -34.60 57.63
CA SER A 880 40.68 -35.29 58.37
C SER A 880 42.05 -34.89 57.80
N THR A 881 43.02 -35.81 57.73
CA THR A 881 44.32 -35.54 57.11
C THR A 881 44.16 -35.36 55.61
N ILE A 882 44.75 -34.30 55.05
CA ILE A 882 44.79 -34.05 53.61
C ILE A 882 46.25 -33.82 53.22
N ASN A 883 46.70 -34.51 52.17
CA ASN A 883 47.96 -34.24 51.48
C ASN A 883 47.60 -33.90 50.04
N ALA A 884 47.78 -32.65 49.61
CA ALA A 884 47.45 -32.20 48.27
C ALA A 884 48.55 -32.68 47.32
N GLY A 885 49.76 -32.15 47.44
CA GLY A 885 50.95 -32.78 46.87
C GLY A 885 51.83 -31.80 46.12
N ALA A 886 51.98 -31.95 44.81
CA ALA A 886 52.77 -31.01 44.01
C ALA A 886 51.97 -30.51 42.81
N GLY A 887 51.90 -29.20 42.65
CA GLY A 887 51.05 -28.48 41.69
C GLY A 887 50.31 -27.35 42.43
N ASP A 888 49.60 -26.49 41.70
CA ASP A 888 48.86 -25.38 42.30
C ASP A 888 47.47 -25.89 42.74
N ASP A 889 47.34 -26.26 44.02
CA ASP A 889 46.18 -26.97 44.55
C ASP A 889 45.12 -26.03 45.15
N LYS A 890 43.84 -26.37 44.98
CA LYS A 890 42.70 -25.60 45.52
C LYS A 890 41.83 -26.45 46.45
N ILE A 891 41.67 -26.02 47.69
CA ILE A 891 40.93 -26.78 48.71
C ILE A 891 39.90 -25.91 49.44
N LEU A 892 38.65 -26.34 49.44
CA LEU A 892 37.57 -25.77 50.25
C LEU A 892 37.05 -26.80 51.27
N ILE A 893 37.02 -26.39 52.54
CA ILE A 893 36.42 -27.13 53.64
C ILE A 893 35.38 -26.24 54.32
N GLU A 894 34.10 -26.54 54.12
CA GLU A 894 33.03 -25.78 54.78
C GLU A 894 32.87 -26.14 56.27
N GLY A 895 33.32 -27.34 56.68
CA GLY A 895 33.34 -27.79 58.08
C GLY A 895 34.64 -27.44 58.85
N GLU A 896 34.94 -28.20 59.90
CA GLU A 896 36.20 -28.11 60.65
C GLU A 896 37.29 -29.00 60.05
N ALA A 897 38.52 -28.49 59.94
CA ALA A 897 39.70 -29.29 59.63
C ALA A 897 40.30 -29.88 60.89
N THR A 898 39.96 -31.15 61.17
CA THR A 898 40.23 -31.78 62.47
C THR A 898 41.65 -32.35 62.62
N ASN A 899 42.36 -32.56 61.51
CA ASN A 899 43.73 -33.10 61.47
C ASN A 899 44.61 -32.30 60.50
N ASN A 900 45.83 -32.77 60.26
CA ASN A 900 46.85 -32.04 59.51
C ASN A 900 46.49 -31.88 58.03
N ILE A 901 46.68 -30.70 57.48
CA ILE A 901 46.64 -30.43 56.04
C ILE A 901 48.06 -30.13 55.57
N ASN A 902 48.49 -30.73 54.47
CA ASN A 902 49.75 -30.49 53.80
C ASN A 902 49.46 -30.16 52.34
N LEU A 903 49.72 -28.93 51.90
CA LEU A 903 49.43 -28.48 50.53
C LEU A 903 50.58 -28.89 49.60
N GLY A 904 51.82 -28.59 49.96
CA GLY A 904 53.01 -29.23 49.39
C GLY A 904 53.84 -28.27 48.56
N SER A 905 53.94 -28.43 47.24
CA SER A 905 54.71 -27.48 46.42
C SER A 905 53.90 -26.98 45.24
N GLY A 906 53.84 -25.66 45.07
CA GLY A 906 52.90 -24.98 44.18
C GLY A 906 52.38 -23.73 44.88
N SER A 907 51.65 -22.88 44.17
CA SER A 907 50.97 -21.73 44.78
C SER A 907 49.55 -22.15 45.15
N ASP A 908 49.37 -22.61 46.39
CA ASP A 908 48.18 -23.33 46.81
C ASP A 908 47.12 -22.38 47.42
N GLU A 909 45.84 -22.68 47.19
CA GLU A 909 44.70 -21.99 47.79
C GLU A 909 43.95 -22.90 48.78
N LEU A 910 43.83 -22.48 50.03
CA LEU A 910 43.08 -23.21 51.07
C LEU A 910 42.08 -22.31 51.78
N HIS A 911 40.79 -22.65 51.72
CA HIS A 911 39.75 -21.99 52.49
C HIS A 911 39.06 -22.97 53.44
N ILE A 912 39.11 -22.66 54.74
CA ILE A 912 38.42 -23.39 55.80
C ILE A 912 37.40 -22.47 56.45
N ILE A 913 36.12 -22.78 56.35
CA ILE A 913 35.06 -21.99 56.99
C ILE A 913 35.04 -22.25 58.50
N GLY A 914 35.32 -23.48 58.94
CA GLY A 914 35.39 -23.85 60.36
C GLY A 914 36.74 -23.61 61.04
N ASP A 915 36.97 -24.31 62.15
CA ASP A 915 38.25 -24.30 62.86
C ASP A 915 39.28 -25.17 62.13
N ALA A 916 40.55 -24.75 62.16
CA ALA A 916 41.67 -25.47 61.55
C ALA A 916 42.61 -26.09 62.59
N SER A 917 43.18 -27.25 62.26
CA SER A 917 44.25 -27.90 63.03
C SER A 917 45.63 -27.39 62.56
N THR A 918 46.59 -28.29 62.33
CA THR A 918 47.91 -27.96 61.76
C THR A 918 47.83 -27.89 60.24
N ILE A 919 48.46 -26.88 59.63
CA ILE A 919 48.55 -26.73 58.17
C ILE A 919 50.02 -26.53 57.80
N SER A 920 50.48 -27.19 56.74
CA SER A 920 51.75 -26.93 56.09
C SER A 920 51.46 -26.51 54.66
N ALA A 921 51.83 -25.29 54.28
CA ALA A 921 51.59 -24.70 52.97
C ALA A 921 52.65 -25.24 52.00
N GLY A 922 53.92 -24.89 52.25
CA GLY A 922 55.06 -25.58 51.64
C GLY A 922 55.83 -24.65 50.73
N ASP A 923 56.14 -25.02 49.49
CA ASP A 923 56.92 -24.17 48.58
C ASP A 923 56.02 -23.47 47.55
N GLY A 924 55.90 -22.14 47.58
CA GLY A 924 55.17 -21.36 46.56
C GLY A 924 54.48 -20.13 47.16
N ASN A 925 53.63 -19.44 46.38
CA ASN A 925 52.92 -18.28 46.90
C ASN A 925 51.53 -18.72 47.40
N ASP A 926 51.45 -19.18 48.63
CA ASP A 926 50.24 -19.82 49.15
C ASP A 926 49.23 -18.81 49.71
N LYS A 927 47.95 -19.10 49.53
CA LYS A 927 46.82 -18.26 49.97
C LYS A 927 45.88 -19.06 50.86
N ILE A 928 45.96 -18.80 52.16
CA ILE A 928 45.22 -19.55 53.18
C ILE A 928 44.22 -18.64 53.89
N ARG A 929 42.97 -19.06 53.95
CA ARG A 929 41.92 -18.41 54.73
C ARG A 929 41.23 -19.37 55.69
N ILE A 930 41.10 -18.94 56.94
CA ILE A 930 40.41 -19.67 58.01
C ILE A 930 39.38 -18.73 58.64
N ASP A 931 38.09 -18.98 58.43
CA ASP A 931 37.03 -18.17 59.04
C ASP A 931 36.81 -18.51 60.54
N GLY A 932 37.23 -19.70 60.98
CA GLY A 932 37.29 -20.10 62.38
C GLY A 932 38.62 -19.82 63.09
N ASN A 933 38.96 -20.63 64.09
CA ASN A 933 40.23 -20.57 64.84
C ASN A 933 41.26 -21.53 64.26
N ALA A 934 42.52 -21.09 64.13
CA ALA A 934 43.65 -21.98 63.91
C ALA A 934 44.14 -22.56 65.24
N LYS A 935 43.72 -23.78 65.58
CA LYS A 935 44.05 -24.48 66.83
C LYS A 935 45.45 -25.12 66.80
N GLY A 936 45.94 -25.49 65.61
CA GLY A 936 47.27 -26.09 65.41
C GLY A 936 48.35 -25.10 65.00
N THR A 937 49.46 -25.62 64.47
CA THR A 937 50.54 -24.79 63.89
C THR A 937 50.27 -24.58 62.41
N ILE A 938 50.34 -23.34 61.93
CA ILE A 938 50.34 -23.03 60.50
C ILE A 938 51.77 -22.79 60.06
N GLU A 939 52.28 -23.60 59.13
CA GLU A 939 53.62 -23.48 58.55
C GLU A 939 53.49 -22.96 57.11
N LEU A 940 53.85 -21.70 56.84
CA LEU A 940 53.67 -21.08 55.51
C LEU A 940 54.79 -21.42 54.52
N GLY A 941 55.90 -22.00 54.96
CA GLY A 941 56.96 -22.47 54.07
C GLY A 941 57.72 -21.36 53.31
N ASN A 942 58.06 -21.56 52.03
CA ASN A 942 58.84 -20.64 51.19
C ASN A 942 57.93 -19.90 50.22
N GLY A 943 58.25 -18.65 49.84
CA GLY A 943 57.47 -17.84 48.89
C GLY A 943 56.77 -16.64 49.54
N ASN A 944 55.99 -15.88 48.78
CA ASN A 944 55.23 -14.73 49.27
C ASN A 944 53.79 -15.17 49.61
N ASN A 945 53.54 -15.49 50.87
CA ASN A 945 52.30 -16.12 51.29
C ASN A 945 51.29 -15.10 51.83
N TYR A 946 50.01 -15.41 51.66
CA TYR A 946 48.89 -14.70 52.28
C TYR A 946 48.14 -15.62 53.24
N LEU A 947 48.04 -15.21 54.50
CA LEU A 947 47.27 -15.93 55.52
C LEU A 947 46.25 -15.01 56.17
N GLU A 948 44.98 -15.39 56.15
CA GLU A 948 43.91 -14.71 56.86
C GLU A 948 43.20 -15.66 57.84
N ILE A 949 43.14 -15.27 59.12
CA ILE A 949 42.45 -16.00 60.17
C ILE A 949 41.45 -15.06 60.83
N LYS A 950 40.15 -15.31 60.65
CA LYS A 950 39.10 -14.49 61.29
C LYS A 950 38.97 -14.77 62.79
N GLY A 951 39.32 -15.97 63.25
CA GLY A 951 39.35 -16.36 64.66
C GLY A 951 40.72 -16.20 65.34
N ASN A 952 40.95 -16.96 66.41
CA ASN A 952 42.23 -16.96 67.13
C ASN A 952 43.28 -17.81 66.39
N ALA A 953 44.53 -17.37 66.42
CA ALA A 953 45.68 -18.14 65.94
C ALA A 953 46.42 -18.78 67.12
N SER A 954 46.69 -20.08 67.05
CA SER A 954 47.55 -20.81 68.00
C SER A 954 49.00 -20.51 67.70
N SER A 955 49.62 -21.18 66.74
CA SER A 955 51.00 -20.90 66.33
C SER A 955 51.06 -20.69 64.81
N ILE A 956 51.86 -19.72 64.37
CA ILE A 956 52.20 -19.51 62.95
C ILE A 956 53.73 -19.51 62.85
N GLN A 957 54.28 -20.27 61.92
CA GLN A 957 55.71 -20.37 61.67
C GLN A 957 55.94 -20.23 60.17
N VAL A 958 56.98 -19.49 59.80
CA VAL A 958 57.42 -19.36 58.43
C VAL A 958 58.87 -19.86 58.33
N SER A 959 59.23 -20.41 57.18
CA SER A 959 60.57 -20.96 56.95
C SER A 959 61.66 -19.87 56.97
N GLN A 960 62.94 -20.29 56.96
CA GLN A 960 64.07 -19.36 56.95
C GLN A 960 64.43 -18.80 55.56
N ASN A 961 63.79 -19.29 54.50
CA ASN A 961 64.03 -18.83 53.12
C ASN A 961 62.72 -18.31 52.47
N SER A 962 61.78 -17.81 53.28
CA SER A 962 60.53 -17.24 52.81
C SER A 962 60.71 -15.93 52.05
N GLY A 963 59.64 -15.54 51.33
CA GLY A 963 59.50 -14.25 50.68
C GLY A 963 58.78 -13.25 51.59
N ASN A 964 58.14 -12.24 51.01
CA ASN A 964 57.41 -11.24 51.77
C ASN A 964 56.00 -11.76 52.09
N ASP A 965 55.75 -12.09 53.35
CA ASP A 965 54.50 -12.71 53.78
C ASP A 965 53.52 -11.69 54.35
N ARG A 966 52.22 -11.91 54.12
CA ARG A 966 51.13 -11.11 54.68
C ARG A 966 50.19 -11.97 55.53
N VAL A 967 50.22 -11.76 56.83
CA VAL A 967 49.41 -12.48 57.82
C VAL A 967 48.39 -11.53 58.47
N ILE A 968 47.11 -11.90 58.48
CA ILE A 968 46.03 -11.18 59.12
C ILE A 968 45.34 -12.10 60.12
N VAL A 969 45.23 -11.67 61.37
CA VAL A 969 44.56 -12.40 62.44
C VAL A 969 43.56 -11.49 63.13
N SER A 970 42.26 -11.71 62.90
CA SER A 970 41.18 -10.93 63.52
C SER A 970 40.91 -11.33 64.98
N GLY A 971 41.44 -12.46 65.45
CA GLY A 971 41.38 -12.89 66.84
C GLY A 971 42.70 -12.70 67.61
N ASN A 972 42.89 -13.46 68.69
CA ASN A 972 44.11 -13.41 69.50
C ASN A 972 45.22 -14.30 68.94
N ALA A 973 46.47 -13.85 69.08
CA ALA A 973 47.65 -14.70 68.97
C ALA A 973 47.87 -15.43 70.29
N THR A 974 47.42 -16.67 70.38
CA THR A 974 47.42 -17.46 71.63
C THR A 974 48.75 -18.16 71.92
N ASN A 975 49.61 -18.35 70.90
CA ASN A 975 50.99 -18.78 71.03
C ASN A 975 51.93 -17.94 70.13
N ASN A 976 52.95 -18.53 69.50
CA ASN A 976 53.99 -17.82 68.75
C ASN A 976 53.59 -17.57 67.29
N ILE A 977 53.82 -16.35 66.81
CA ILE A 977 53.80 -16.02 65.37
C ILE A 977 55.21 -15.62 64.96
N SER A 978 55.79 -16.29 63.98
CA SER A 978 57.14 -16.01 63.46
C SER A 978 57.08 -15.95 61.94
N LEU A 979 57.38 -14.78 61.35
CA LEU A 979 57.18 -14.50 59.92
C LEU A 979 58.37 -14.83 59.02
N GLY A 980 59.53 -15.19 59.58
CA GLY A 980 60.58 -15.83 58.79
C GLY A 980 61.58 -14.84 58.22
N ALA A 981 61.94 -14.97 56.94
CA ALA A 981 62.79 -14.03 56.21
C ALA A 981 61.96 -13.32 55.14
N GLY A 982 62.26 -12.07 54.81
CA GLY A 982 61.41 -11.27 53.91
C GLY A 982 61.10 -9.92 54.53
N ASP A 983 60.40 -9.06 53.80
CA ASP A 983 59.80 -7.84 54.36
C ASP A 983 58.32 -8.12 54.65
N ASP A 984 58.03 -8.57 55.87
CA ASP A 984 56.75 -9.20 56.21
C ASP A 984 55.72 -8.22 56.79
N TYR A 985 54.44 -8.59 56.70
CA TYR A 985 53.32 -7.81 57.23
C TYR A 985 52.41 -8.66 58.12
N LEU A 986 52.24 -8.27 59.39
CA LEU A 986 51.28 -8.87 60.32
C LEU A 986 50.21 -7.87 60.77
N GLU A 987 48.95 -8.20 60.59
CA GLU A 987 47.82 -7.52 61.20
C GLU A 987 47.19 -8.38 62.31
N LEU A 988 47.01 -7.81 63.49
CA LEU A 988 46.46 -8.50 64.66
C LEU A 988 45.42 -7.64 65.38
N ASP A 989 44.15 -8.02 65.27
CA ASP A 989 43.03 -7.34 65.94
C ASP A 989 42.91 -7.71 67.42
N GLY A 990 43.34 -8.91 67.80
CA GLY A 990 43.30 -9.38 69.19
C GLY A 990 44.57 -9.06 69.99
N LYS A 991 44.76 -9.81 71.08
CA LYS A 991 45.90 -9.67 72.00
C LYS A 991 46.96 -10.75 71.77
N ILE A 992 48.20 -10.40 72.07
CA ILE A 992 49.37 -11.29 72.04
C ILE A 992 49.53 -11.96 73.42
N GLN A 993 49.37 -13.29 73.46
CA GLN A 993 49.55 -14.07 74.69
C GLN A 993 50.99 -14.55 74.90
N ASN A 994 51.71 -14.90 73.82
CA ASN A 994 53.13 -15.25 73.83
C ASN A 994 53.98 -14.18 73.10
N TYR A 995 54.58 -14.47 71.94
CA TYR A 995 55.30 -13.48 71.14
C TYR A 995 54.92 -13.49 69.66
N VAL A 996 55.12 -12.35 69.02
CA VAL A 996 55.13 -12.18 67.57
C VAL A 996 56.54 -11.72 67.14
N ASP A 997 57.04 -12.26 66.04
CA ASP A 997 58.40 -12.04 65.54
C ASP A 997 58.38 -11.85 64.02
N GLY A 998 58.85 -10.70 63.54
CA GLY A 998 58.98 -10.43 62.10
C GLY A 998 60.14 -11.20 61.46
N GLY A 999 61.15 -11.60 62.24
CA GLY A 999 62.27 -12.38 61.75
C GLY A 999 63.34 -11.57 61.02
N ALA A 1000 63.75 -11.99 59.82
CA ALA A 1000 64.88 -11.48 59.08
C ALA A 1000 64.43 -10.69 57.84
N GLY A 1001 64.08 -9.42 58.05
CA GLY A 1001 63.79 -8.44 57.01
C GLY A 1001 64.51 -7.12 57.22
N ASN A 1002 64.32 -6.17 56.29
CA ASN A 1002 64.71 -4.78 56.51
C ASN A 1002 63.50 -3.85 56.69
N ASN A 1003 62.28 -4.35 56.49
CA ASN A 1003 61.05 -3.56 56.53
C ASN A 1003 59.85 -4.29 57.13
N ASP A 1004 60.08 -5.17 58.11
CA ASP A 1004 59.02 -5.96 58.74
C ASP A 1004 58.01 -5.04 59.46
N SER A 1005 56.73 -5.28 59.24
CA SER A 1005 55.64 -4.40 59.62
C SER A 1005 54.56 -5.12 60.41
N VAL A 1006 54.16 -4.57 61.57
CA VAL A 1006 53.05 -5.12 62.37
C VAL A 1006 52.02 -4.05 62.74
N TYR A 1007 50.75 -4.35 62.47
CA TYR A 1007 49.60 -3.57 62.89
C TYR A 1007 48.85 -4.27 64.02
N LEU A 1008 49.12 -3.84 65.26
CA LEU A 1008 48.46 -4.31 66.48
C LEU A 1008 47.17 -3.54 66.75
N LYS A 1009 46.14 -3.78 65.94
CA LYS A 1009 44.80 -3.18 66.06
C LYS A 1009 44.18 -3.39 67.44
N GLY A 1010 44.48 -4.50 68.09
CA GLY A 1010 44.00 -4.79 69.44
C GLY A 1010 44.60 -3.95 70.56
N TYR A 1011 45.60 -3.10 70.31
CA TYR A 1011 46.32 -2.34 71.34
C TYR A 1011 46.15 -0.84 71.15
N THR A 1012 45.86 -0.13 72.25
CA THR A 1012 46.09 1.32 72.36
C THR A 1012 47.54 1.60 72.79
N LEU A 1013 48.01 2.83 72.62
CA LEU A 1013 49.35 3.24 73.05
C LEU A 1013 49.63 2.92 74.53
N SER A 1014 48.65 3.12 75.41
CA SER A 1014 48.79 2.85 76.85
C SER A 1014 48.92 1.36 77.16
N GLU A 1015 48.19 0.51 76.43
CA GLU A 1015 48.25 -0.94 76.58
C GLU A 1015 49.55 -1.51 76.02
N TYR A 1016 50.02 -1.01 74.88
CA TYR A 1016 51.31 -1.40 74.31
C TYR A 1016 52.46 -1.01 75.23
N GLN A 1017 52.48 0.22 75.75
CA GLN A 1017 53.49 0.64 76.73
C GLN A 1017 53.46 -0.21 78.00
N SER A 1018 52.28 -0.61 78.47
CA SER A 1018 52.13 -1.52 79.61
C SER A 1018 52.59 -2.94 79.31
N LEU A 1019 52.45 -3.41 78.07
CA LEU A 1019 52.98 -4.70 77.61
C LEU A 1019 54.51 -4.69 77.71
N ILE A 1020 55.16 -3.67 77.14
CA ILE A 1020 56.63 -3.55 77.05
C ILE A 1020 57.26 -3.23 78.42
N ALA A 1021 56.68 -2.33 79.22
CA ALA A 1021 57.24 -1.88 80.51
C ALA A 1021 57.30 -2.96 81.60
N ASN A 1022 56.54 -4.05 81.47
CA ASN A 1022 56.52 -5.18 82.42
C ASN A 1022 57.59 -6.24 82.13
N GLY A 1023 58.67 -5.90 81.40
CA GLY A 1023 59.74 -6.83 81.04
C GLY A 1023 59.35 -7.82 79.94
N ASN A 1024 58.26 -7.53 79.22
CA ASN A 1024 57.76 -8.37 78.12
C ASN A 1024 58.07 -7.79 76.74
N GLU A 1025 59.18 -7.05 76.62
CA GLU A 1025 59.64 -6.50 75.32
C GLU A 1025 59.85 -7.60 74.28
N TRP A 1026 60.20 -8.81 74.74
CA TRP A 1026 60.31 -10.02 73.93
C TRP A 1026 58.99 -10.48 73.28
N ARG A 1027 57.84 -9.88 73.59
CA ARG A 1027 56.56 -10.29 72.99
C ARG A 1027 56.33 -9.72 71.58
N VAL A 1028 57.06 -8.69 71.18
CA VAL A 1028 57.01 -8.12 69.82
C VAL A 1028 58.46 -7.90 69.38
N GLN A 1029 58.97 -8.75 68.51
CA GLN A 1029 60.38 -8.78 68.11
C GLN A 1029 60.54 -8.56 66.61
N ASN A 1030 61.69 -8.01 66.21
CA ASN A 1030 62.13 -7.88 64.82
C ASN A 1030 61.09 -7.31 63.84
N PHE A 1031 60.35 -6.28 64.27
CA PHE A 1031 59.54 -5.46 63.37
C PHE A 1031 60.14 -4.06 63.27
N GLU A 1032 60.46 -3.58 62.08
CA GLU A 1032 60.93 -2.22 61.81
C GLU A 1032 59.80 -1.20 61.96
N ASN A 1033 58.59 -1.58 61.54
CA ASN A 1033 57.40 -0.73 61.57
C ASN A 1033 56.33 -1.32 62.50
N ILE A 1034 55.83 -0.53 63.45
CA ILE A 1034 54.80 -0.97 64.42
C ILE A 1034 53.69 0.09 64.49
N LYS A 1035 52.46 -0.29 64.11
CA LYS A 1035 51.23 0.51 64.22
C LYS A 1035 50.28 -0.08 65.27
N LEU A 1036 49.57 0.78 65.98
CA LEU A 1036 48.57 0.43 66.99
C LEU A 1036 47.15 0.77 66.54
N GLY A 1037 46.14 0.14 67.16
CA GLY A 1037 44.72 0.30 66.80
C GLY A 1037 44.17 1.72 66.88
N ASP A 1038 44.75 2.56 67.73
CA ASP A 1038 44.43 3.99 67.81
C ASP A 1038 45.09 4.85 66.70
N GLY A 1039 45.77 4.21 65.75
CA GLY A 1039 46.48 4.83 64.63
C GLY A 1039 47.91 5.26 64.96
N THR A 1040 48.39 5.05 66.20
CA THR A 1040 49.74 5.47 66.60
C THR A 1040 50.80 4.59 65.95
N ILE A 1041 51.84 5.21 65.38
CA ILE A 1041 53.07 4.54 64.95
C ILE A 1041 54.08 4.58 66.10
N VAL A 1042 54.47 3.41 66.60
CA VAL A 1042 55.38 3.25 67.74
C VAL A 1042 56.83 3.05 67.30
N LYS A 1043 57.03 2.54 66.09
CA LYS A 1043 58.34 2.31 65.48
C LYS A 1043 58.19 2.38 63.95
N GLY A 1044 59.19 2.88 63.24
CA GLY A 1044 59.28 2.82 61.77
C GLY A 1044 58.50 3.88 60.98
N ASP A 1045 58.33 3.63 59.68
CA ASP A 1045 57.59 4.45 58.73
C ASP A 1045 56.09 4.13 58.77
N GLY A 1046 55.25 5.16 58.92
CA GLY A 1046 53.79 5.00 58.91
C GLY A 1046 53.18 4.83 57.53
N SER A 1047 53.94 5.10 56.46
CA SER A 1047 53.51 5.00 55.06
C SER A 1047 53.28 3.55 54.61
N VAL A 1048 53.93 2.58 55.27
CA VAL A 1048 53.78 1.15 54.98
C VAL A 1048 52.41 0.59 55.39
N PHE A 1049 51.62 1.35 56.16
CA PHE A 1049 50.30 0.94 56.67
C PHE A 1049 49.13 1.63 55.95
N ALA A 1050 49.30 1.93 54.67
CA ALA A 1050 48.52 2.90 53.95
C ALA A 1050 48.02 2.35 52.61
N ASP A 1051 46.69 2.39 52.37
CA ASP A 1051 46.08 1.78 51.18
C ASP A 1051 46.58 2.44 49.88
N THR A 1052 47.05 1.62 48.95
CA THR A 1052 47.59 1.94 47.61
C THR A 1052 46.45 2.09 46.59
N THR A 1053 46.58 3.01 45.62
CA THR A 1053 45.64 3.20 44.51
C THR A 1053 45.56 1.94 43.64
N THR A 1054 44.38 1.33 43.55
CA THR A 1054 44.09 0.17 42.71
C THR A 1054 44.19 0.55 41.23
N VAL A 1055 45.14 -0.02 40.48
CA VAL A 1055 45.07 -0.08 39.02
C VAL A 1055 44.24 -1.31 38.70
N TYR A 1056 43.11 -1.14 38.03
CA TYR A 1056 42.27 -2.27 37.64
C TYR A 1056 42.88 -2.88 36.38
N LYS A 1057 43.28 -4.15 36.47
CA LYS A 1057 43.75 -4.91 35.32
C LYS A 1057 42.70 -5.93 34.93
N TYR A 1058 42.59 -6.19 33.64
CA TYR A 1058 41.70 -7.18 33.06
C TYR A 1058 42.51 -7.98 32.06
N ASP A 1059 42.59 -9.30 32.26
CA ASP A 1059 43.18 -10.20 31.28
C ASP A 1059 42.15 -10.49 30.20
N ILE A 1060 42.54 -10.23 28.95
CA ILE A 1060 41.73 -10.50 27.76
C ILE A 1060 42.34 -11.72 27.08
N SER A 1061 41.59 -12.81 27.05
CA SER A 1061 41.91 -14.00 26.26
C SER A 1061 41.12 -13.96 24.97
N LEU A 1062 41.83 -14.00 23.85
CA LEU A 1062 41.27 -14.08 22.51
C LEU A 1062 41.63 -15.43 21.91
N SER A 1063 40.66 -16.06 21.26
CA SER A 1063 40.94 -17.17 20.35
C SER A 1063 40.17 -16.97 19.06
N ALA A 1064 40.80 -17.35 17.95
CA ALA A 1064 40.16 -17.46 16.67
C ALA A 1064 40.57 -18.79 16.05
N GLN A 1065 39.57 -19.57 15.61
CA GLN A 1065 39.79 -20.87 14.97
C GLN A 1065 39.09 -20.88 13.62
N LEU A 1066 39.76 -21.45 12.62
CA LEU A 1066 39.12 -21.77 11.34
C LEU A 1066 38.02 -22.79 11.59
N THR A 1067 36.93 -22.62 10.87
CA THR A 1067 35.83 -23.59 10.81
C THR A 1067 36.02 -24.59 9.68
N ASP A 1068 36.85 -24.23 8.70
CA ASP A 1068 37.28 -25.08 7.59
C ASP A 1068 37.92 -26.40 8.07
N THR A 1069 37.61 -27.47 7.32
CA THR A 1069 38.08 -28.84 7.55
C THR A 1069 38.94 -29.40 6.43
N ASP A 1070 39.00 -28.76 5.25
CA ASP A 1070 39.79 -29.23 4.10
C ASP A 1070 41.18 -28.57 4.01
N GLY A 1071 41.36 -27.41 4.64
CA GLY A 1071 42.64 -26.73 4.82
C GLY A 1071 43.02 -25.76 3.70
N SER A 1072 42.07 -25.34 2.86
CA SER A 1072 42.25 -24.23 1.90
C SER A 1072 42.43 -22.88 2.61
N GLU A 1073 41.84 -22.74 3.80
CA GLU A 1073 41.80 -21.46 4.50
C GLU A 1073 43.03 -21.14 5.34
N LYS A 1074 43.32 -19.83 5.43
CA LYS A 1074 44.29 -19.31 6.39
C LYS A 1074 43.69 -18.23 7.30
N LEU A 1075 43.79 -18.44 8.60
CA LEU A 1075 43.44 -17.43 9.59
C LEU A 1075 44.40 -16.24 9.48
N SER A 1076 43.87 -15.02 9.53
CA SER A 1076 44.67 -13.81 9.67
C SER A 1076 45.58 -13.90 10.90
N ASP A 1077 46.84 -13.51 10.75
CA ASP A 1077 47.81 -13.44 11.84
C ASP A 1077 47.42 -12.36 12.90
N THR A 1078 46.29 -11.65 12.70
CA THR A 1078 45.79 -10.62 13.62
C THR A 1078 44.29 -10.67 13.90
N ILE A 1079 43.92 -10.33 15.15
CA ILE A 1079 42.55 -10.02 15.60
C ILE A 1079 42.41 -8.50 15.79
N THR A 1080 41.27 -7.94 15.41
CA THR A 1080 40.96 -6.52 15.63
C THR A 1080 40.05 -6.36 16.84
N LEU A 1081 40.40 -5.46 17.76
CA LEU A 1081 39.55 -5.07 18.89
C LEU A 1081 38.96 -3.66 18.69
N LYS A 1082 37.69 -3.48 19.06
CA LYS A 1082 36.99 -2.18 19.07
C LYS A 1082 36.27 -1.96 20.40
N ASN A 1083 35.88 -0.70 20.63
CA ASN A 1083 35.20 -0.22 21.85
C ASN A 1083 36.02 -0.44 23.14
N ILE A 1084 37.34 -0.26 23.06
CA ILE A 1084 38.18 -0.22 24.26
C ILE A 1084 37.80 1.03 25.08
N PRO A 1085 37.47 0.90 26.39
CA PRO A 1085 37.00 2.01 27.22
C PRO A 1085 37.99 3.18 27.27
N GLU A 1086 37.48 4.41 27.36
CA GLU A 1086 38.31 5.62 27.45
C GLU A 1086 39.33 5.55 28.60
N ASP A 1087 40.50 6.15 28.39
CA ASP A 1087 41.64 6.15 29.31
C ASP A 1087 42.23 4.76 29.66
N SER A 1088 41.78 3.69 28.98
CA SER A 1088 42.38 2.35 29.10
C SER A 1088 43.64 2.22 28.27
N LYS A 1089 44.57 1.38 28.72
CA LYS A 1089 45.76 0.95 27.96
C LYS A 1089 45.73 -0.54 27.75
N LEU A 1090 46.15 -0.98 26.56
CA LEU A 1090 46.17 -2.38 26.16
C LEU A 1090 47.62 -2.84 26.01
N TYR A 1091 47.97 -3.97 26.62
CA TYR A 1091 49.30 -4.57 26.59
C TYR A 1091 49.25 -5.96 25.96
N GLY A 1092 50.22 -6.26 25.11
CA GLY A 1092 50.44 -7.61 24.60
C GLY A 1092 51.06 -8.52 25.66
N SER A 1093 51.10 -9.83 25.37
CA SER A 1093 51.75 -10.84 26.24
C SER A 1093 53.26 -10.62 26.42
N ASP A 1094 53.88 -9.82 25.56
CA ASP A 1094 55.29 -9.39 25.67
C ASP A 1094 55.49 -8.18 26.60
N GLY A 1095 54.40 -7.63 27.15
CA GLY A 1095 54.37 -6.47 28.03
C GLY A 1095 54.48 -5.13 27.31
N ASN A 1096 54.47 -5.10 25.97
CA ASN A 1096 54.50 -3.85 25.20
C ASN A 1096 53.09 -3.28 25.04
N GLU A 1097 52.97 -1.95 25.09
CA GLU A 1097 51.72 -1.24 24.87
C GLU A 1097 51.32 -1.31 23.37
N ILE A 1098 50.09 -1.76 23.11
CA ILE A 1098 49.48 -1.79 21.78
C ILE A 1098 48.76 -0.46 21.59
N ASN A 1099 49.14 0.29 20.56
CA ASN A 1099 48.54 1.60 20.27
C ASN A 1099 47.30 1.45 19.38
N ALA A 1100 46.31 2.32 19.58
CA ALA A 1100 45.14 2.42 18.72
C ALA A 1100 45.53 2.89 17.30
N ASN A 1101 44.81 2.37 16.31
CA ASN A 1101 44.81 2.83 14.92
C ASN A 1101 44.06 4.16 14.78
N ASP A 1102 44.19 4.83 13.62
CA ASP A 1102 43.55 6.12 13.32
C ASP A 1102 42.01 6.06 13.43
N ASP A 1103 41.40 4.88 13.28
CA ASP A 1103 39.95 4.65 13.40
C ASP A 1103 39.50 4.26 14.82
N GLY A 1104 40.41 4.22 15.79
CA GLY A 1104 40.14 3.84 17.17
C GLY A 1104 40.13 2.32 17.45
N SER A 1105 40.42 1.48 16.46
CA SER A 1105 40.59 0.03 16.65
C SER A 1105 42.00 -0.33 17.13
N TYR A 1106 42.17 -1.55 17.65
CA TYR A 1106 43.48 -2.11 18.02
C TYR A 1106 43.74 -3.38 17.22
N THR A 1107 44.92 -3.48 16.62
CA THR A 1107 45.36 -4.69 15.89
C THR A 1107 46.25 -5.53 16.80
N VAL A 1108 45.82 -6.76 17.06
CA VAL A 1108 46.47 -7.71 17.98
C VAL A 1108 47.04 -8.87 17.19
N GLN A 1109 48.32 -9.20 17.39
CA GLN A 1109 48.94 -10.39 16.80
C GLN A 1109 48.51 -11.65 17.59
N VAL A 1110 48.11 -12.71 16.88
CA VAL A 1110 47.83 -14.02 17.47
C VAL A 1110 49.01 -14.98 17.27
N ASP A 1111 49.08 -16.01 18.10
CA ASP A 1111 50.06 -17.08 17.94
C ASP A 1111 49.67 -18.09 16.85
N ALA A 1112 50.48 -19.14 16.68
CA ALA A 1112 50.27 -20.15 15.63
C ALA A 1112 48.97 -20.97 15.82
N ASN A 1113 48.32 -20.91 16.99
CA ASN A 1113 47.05 -21.55 17.29
C ASN A 1113 45.86 -20.58 17.17
N GLY A 1114 46.10 -19.32 16.78
CA GLY A 1114 45.06 -18.29 16.70
C GLY A 1114 44.69 -17.69 18.06
N GLU A 1115 45.52 -17.87 19.08
CA GLU A 1115 45.28 -17.36 20.43
C GLU A 1115 46.10 -16.10 20.73
N ALA A 1116 45.54 -15.19 21.51
CA ALA A 1116 46.27 -14.05 22.08
C ALA A 1116 45.83 -13.77 23.51
N LYS A 1117 46.80 -13.49 24.37
CA LYS A 1117 46.57 -13.01 25.75
C LYS A 1117 47.03 -11.57 25.86
N LEU A 1118 46.15 -10.71 26.35
CA LEU A 1118 46.38 -9.28 26.52
C LEU A 1118 46.03 -8.87 27.93
N THR A 1119 46.54 -7.72 28.35
CA THR A 1119 46.15 -7.09 29.61
C THR A 1119 45.65 -5.68 29.33
N LEU A 1120 44.42 -5.39 29.72
CA LEU A 1120 43.85 -4.05 29.72
C LEU A 1120 43.99 -3.45 31.12
N THR A 1121 44.48 -2.21 31.21
CA THR A 1121 44.61 -1.50 32.48
C THR A 1121 43.84 -0.20 32.45
N ASN A 1122 43.11 0.12 33.53
CA ASN A 1122 42.42 1.39 33.71
C ASN A 1122 42.66 1.95 35.13
N GLU A 1123 42.69 3.28 35.24
CA GLU A 1123 42.84 3.98 36.52
C GLU A 1123 41.57 3.90 37.39
N ASN A 1124 40.43 3.58 36.78
CA ASN A 1124 39.14 3.34 37.43
C ASN A 1124 38.65 1.91 37.13
N GLU A 1125 37.78 1.38 37.99
CA GLU A 1125 37.07 0.14 37.70
C GLU A 1125 36.24 0.35 36.44
N VAL A 1126 36.49 -0.46 35.42
CA VAL A 1126 35.72 -0.46 34.18
C VAL A 1126 34.41 -1.18 34.47
N SER A 1127 33.27 -0.55 34.14
CA SER A 1127 31.96 -1.17 34.37
C SER A 1127 31.77 -2.40 33.48
N ASP A 1128 30.99 -3.38 33.94
CA ASP A 1128 30.61 -4.54 33.13
C ASP A 1128 29.97 -4.13 31.79
N THR A 1129 29.27 -2.99 31.76
CA THR A 1129 28.69 -2.45 30.53
C THR A 1129 29.76 -2.03 29.53
N ASP A 1130 30.82 -1.36 30.00
CA ASP A 1130 31.93 -0.94 29.15
C ASP A 1130 32.79 -2.14 28.73
N LEU A 1131 33.00 -3.12 29.61
CA LEU A 1131 33.68 -4.37 29.28
C LEU A 1131 32.91 -5.22 28.27
N ASN A 1132 31.59 -5.32 28.40
CA ASN A 1132 30.72 -6.04 27.44
C ASN A 1132 30.60 -5.31 26.11
N SER A 1133 30.94 -4.02 26.05
CA SER A 1133 30.93 -3.26 24.81
C SER A 1133 32.12 -3.60 23.89
N ILE A 1134 33.18 -4.22 24.43
CA ILE A 1134 34.39 -4.59 23.70
C ILE A 1134 34.05 -5.68 22.67
N LYS A 1135 34.46 -5.45 21.43
CA LYS A 1135 34.22 -6.37 20.31
C LYS A 1135 35.54 -6.91 19.77
N ALA A 1136 35.59 -8.21 19.52
CA ALA A 1136 36.71 -8.87 18.84
C ALA A 1136 36.29 -9.34 17.46
N SER A 1137 37.12 -9.03 16.45
CA SER A 1137 36.91 -9.47 15.07
C SER A 1137 38.12 -10.22 14.55
N ALA A 1138 37.93 -11.42 13.99
CA ALA A 1138 38.97 -12.17 13.28
C ALA A 1138 38.54 -12.42 11.84
N THR A 1139 39.52 -12.54 10.94
CA THR A 1139 39.28 -12.74 9.50
C THR A 1139 39.98 -14.01 9.05
N SER A 1140 39.26 -14.92 8.41
CA SER A 1140 39.83 -16.00 7.59
C SER A 1140 40.03 -15.47 6.18
N ASN A 1141 41.04 -15.98 5.48
CA ASN A 1141 41.28 -15.63 4.08
C ASN A 1141 41.48 -16.90 3.28
N GLU A 1142 40.82 -16.92 2.13
CA GLU A 1142 41.12 -17.84 1.05
C GLU A 1142 42.30 -17.31 0.23
N VAL A 1143 43.24 -18.19 -0.11
CA VAL A 1143 44.47 -17.82 -0.81
C VAL A 1143 44.69 -18.67 -2.04
N ASN A 1144 45.06 -18.03 -3.15
CA ASN A 1144 45.43 -18.76 -4.36
C ASN A 1144 46.85 -19.36 -4.27
N GLU A 1145 47.27 -20.11 -5.32
CA GLU A 1145 48.61 -20.72 -5.44
C GLU A 1145 49.80 -19.75 -5.28
N ASN A 1146 49.58 -18.42 -5.30
CA ASN A 1146 50.59 -17.38 -5.10
C ASN A 1146 50.51 -16.67 -3.73
N ASP A 1147 49.76 -17.20 -2.76
CA ASP A 1147 49.47 -16.58 -1.46
C ASP A 1147 48.72 -15.22 -1.55
N GLU A 1148 48.01 -14.96 -2.66
CA GLU A 1148 47.17 -13.76 -2.78
C GLU A 1148 45.75 -14.06 -2.28
N VAL A 1149 45.24 -13.19 -1.41
CA VAL A 1149 43.87 -13.31 -0.86
C VAL A 1149 42.86 -13.19 -2.00
N THR A 1150 42.06 -14.25 -2.21
CA THR A 1150 40.99 -14.30 -3.22
C THR A 1150 39.62 -14.04 -2.64
N ASP A 1151 39.41 -14.39 -1.37
CA ASP A 1151 38.19 -14.13 -0.61
C ASP A 1151 38.50 -14.03 0.90
N SER A 1152 37.62 -13.42 1.68
CA SER A 1152 37.83 -13.24 3.13
C SER A 1152 36.51 -13.13 3.88
N ALA A 1153 36.40 -13.83 5.01
CA ALA A 1153 35.26 -13.73 5.91
C ALA A 1153 35.68 -13.26 7.29
N THR A 1154 34.90 -12.32 7.86
CA THR A 1154 35.18 -11.74 9.18
C THR A 1154 34.07 -12.10 10.16
N SER A 1155 34.44 -12.71 11.28
CA SER A 1155 33.56 -12.91 12.42
C SER A 1155 33.76 -11.80 13.44
N THR A 1156 32.69 -11.29 14.03
CA THR A 1156 32.75 -10.33 15.14
C THR A 1156 31.92 -10.83 16.31
N VAL A 1157 32.53 -10.90 17.48
CA VAL A 1157 31.88 -11.32 18.72
C VAL A 1157 31.95 -10.21 19.76
N ASP A 1158 30.82 -10.00 20.42
CA ASP A 1158 30.69 -9.13 21.58
C ASP A 1158 31.18 -9.87 22.82
N ASN A 1159 31.87 -9.18 23.73
CA ASN A 1159 32.17 -9.74 25.04
C ASN A 1159 30.88 -9.89 25.86
N ILE A 1160 30.65 -11.09 26.40
CA ILE A 1160 29.54 -11.37 27.30
C ILE A 1160 30.13 -11.88 28.61
N LEU A 1161 30.26 -10.99 29.60
CA LEU A 1161 30.39 -11.38 31.01
C LEU A 1161 29.12 -12.17 31.36
N SER A 1162 29.27 -13.47 31.64
CA SER A 1162 28.15 -14.38 31.84
C SER A 1162 27.18 -13.88 32.90
N THR A 1163 25.97 -13.47 32.49
CA THR A 1163 24.65 -13.84 33.06
C THR A 1163 23.54 -13.08 32.32
N ASP A 1164 22.48 -13.80 31.93
CA ASP A 1164 21.24 -13.38 31.22
C ASP A 1164 21.24 -13.42 29.67
N ILE A 1165 20.38 -14.29 29.12
CA ILE A 1165 20.06 -14.38 27.69
C ILE A 1165 19.31 -13.10 27.27
N ASN A 1166 19.83 -12.39 26.26
CA ASN A 1166 19.17 -11.24 25.66
C ASN A 1166 17.95 -11.70 24.83
N LEU A 1167 16.75 -11.31 25.27
CA LEU A 1167 15.46 -11.67 24.64
C LEU A 1167 15.05 -10.71 23.51
N ASP A 1168 15.87 -9.73 23.13
CA ASP A 1168 15.48 -8.78 22.08
C ASP A 1168 15.38 -9.44 20.67
N ASN A 1169 15.85 -10.68 20.50
CA ASN A 1169 15.77 -11.50 19.27
C ASN A 1169 14.95 -12.80 19.44
N LEU A 1170 13.81 -12.71 20.13
CA LEU A 1170 12.89 -13.83 20.48
C LEU A 1170 12.39 -14.69 19.31
N SER A 1171 12.39 -14.20 18.05
CA SER A 1171 11.89 -14.96 16.89
C SER A 1171 12.77 -16.16 16.49
N SER A 1172 14.02 -16.21 16.94
CA SER A 1172 14.95 -17.30 16.63
C SER A 1172 14.82 -18.53 17.54
N ILE A 1173 14.13 -18.40 18.67
CA ILE A 1173 14.05 -19.44 19.73
C ILE A 1173 12.61 -19.95 19.93
N ILE A 1174 11.61 -19.26 19.38
CA ILE A 1174 10.19 -19.63 19.48
C ILE A 1174 9.74 -20.39 18.22
N SER A 1175 9.20 -21.59 18.40
CA SER A 1175 8.53 -22.34 17.33
C SER A 1175 7.14 -21.74 17.00
N GLU A 1176 6.59 -22.01 15.81
CA GLU A 1176 5.26 -21.53 15.34
C GLU A 1176 4.08 -21.81 16.31
N ASN A 1177 4.29 -22.63 17.35
CA ASN A 1177 3.30 -23.05 18.33
C ASN A 1177 3.44 -22.36 19.71
N GLY A 1178 4.29 -21.33 19.85
CA GLY A 1178 4.51 -20.63 21.13
C GLY A 1178 5.34 -21.44 22.15
N GLU A 1179 6.14 -22.40 21.67
CA GLU A 1179 7.05 -23.19 22.51
C GLU A 1179 8.49 -22.64 22.44
N ILE A 1180 9.12 -22.45 23.60
CA ILE A 1180 10.55 -22.16 23.75
C ILE A 1180 11.27 -23.51 23.96
N ASN A 1181 12.20 -23.86 23.07
CA ASN A 1181 12.98 -25.09 23.18
C ASN A 1181 14.46 -24.80 23.46
N LEU A 1182 14.90 -25.15 24.66
CA LEU A 1182 16.26 -24.93 25.15
C LEU A 1182 17.13 -26.20 25.09
N ALA A 1183 16.58 -27.34 24.68
CA ALA A 1183 17.27 -28.63 24.67
C ALA A 1183 18.39 -28.68 23.61
N ASN A 1184 19.54 -28.10 23.92
CA ASN A 1184 20.69 -28.01 23.04
C ASN A 1184 22.00 -28.51 23.71
N GLY A 1185 21.93 -28.97 24.97
CA GLY A 1185 23.05 -29.51 25.71
C GLY A 1185 24.00 -28.46 26.30
N LYS A 1186 23.57 -27.19 26.35
CA LYS A 1186 24.25 -26.10 27.07
C LYS A 1186 23.34 -25.63 28.20
N ALA A 1187 23.90 -24.88 29.15
CA ALA A 1187 23.12 -24.32 30.24
C ALA A 1187 22.55 -22.96 29.84
N GLU A 1188 21.26 -22.91 29.50
CA GLU A 1188 20.56 -21.66 29.25
C GLU A 1188 19.78 -21.19 30.50
N ASN A 1189 20.07 -19.97 30.97
CA ASN A 1189 19.36 -19.34 32.08
C ASN A 1189 18.40 -18.27 31.55
N ILE A 1190 17.10 -18.50 31.70
CA ILE A 1190 16.05 -17.56 31.29
C ILE A 1190 15.40 -16.93 32.52
N SER A 1191 15.28 -15.61 32.52
CA SER A 1191 14.54 -14.86 33.54
C SER A 1191 13.34 -14.14 32.91
N LEU A 1192 12.10 -14.49 33.31
CA LEU A 1192 10.86 -13.93 32.74
C LEU A 1192 10.07 -13.09 33.75
N THR A 1193 9.56 -11.92 33.31
CA THR A 1193 8.54 -11.13 34.02
C THR A 1193 7.15 -11.36 33.43
N LEU A 1194 6.09 -10.79 34.06
CA LEU A 1194 4.71 -10.86 33.51
C LEU A 1194 4.61 -10.23 32.11
N ASP A 1195 5.32 -9.13 31.87
CA ASP A 1195 5.29 -8.44 30.58
C ASP A 1195 6.00 -9.25 29.49
N ASP A 1196 7.07 -9.98 29.84
CA ASP A 1196 7.78 -10.86 28.90
C ASP A 1196 6.88 -12.02 28.48
N VAL A 1197 6.15 -12.62 29.42
CA VAL A 1197 5.22 -13.71 29.12
C VAL A 1197 4.02 -13.24 28.29
N LEU A 1198 3.47 -12.05 28.55
CA LEU A 1198 2.38 -11.49 27.74
C LEU A 1198 2.82 -11.14 26.31
N LYS A 1199 4.08 -10.78 26.10
CA LYS A 1199 4.64 -10.57 24.75
C LYS A 1199 4.81 -11.88 23.98
N ILE A 1200 5.16 -12.96 24.67
CA ILE A 1200 5.51 -14.25 24.04
C ILE A 1200 4.28 -15.15 23.84
N SER A 1201 3.27 -15.08 24.72
CA SER A 1201 2.10 -15.99 24.74
C SER A 1201 1.00 -15.68 23.70
N GLY A 1202 1.09 -14.59 22.94
CA GLY A 1202 0.10 -14.25 21.92
C GLY A 1202 -1.35 -14.15 22.47
N GLU A 1203 -2.35 -14.63 21.71
CA GLU A 1203 -3.77 -14.53 22.09
C GLU A 1203 -4.25 -15.61 23.08
N ASP A 1204 -3.50 -16.69 23.28
CA ASP A 1204 -3.94 -17.82 24.12
C ASP A 1204 -3.47 -17.74 25.58
N ASN A 1205 -2.62 -16.76 25.91
CA ASN A 1205 -2.04 -16.51 27.23
C ASN A 1205 -1.30 -17.74 27.81
N THR A 1206 -0.84 -18.66 26.96
CA THR A 1206 -0.08 -19.83 27.35
C THR A 1206 1.30 -19.90 26.70
N ILE A 1207 2.32 -20.32 27.45
CA ILE A 1207 3.66 -20.61 26.92
C ILE A 1207 4.07 -22.00 27.37
N LYS A 1208 4.77 -22.73 26.52
CA LYS A 1208 5.45 -23.96 26.92
C LYS A 1208 6.95 -23.80 26.76
N ILE A 1209 7.69 -24.13 27.82
CA ILE A 1209 9.14 -24.12 27.85
C ILE A 1209 9.60 -25.56 28.01
N SER A 1210 10.30 -26.07 27.01
CA SER A 1210 10.97 -27.35 27.01
C SER A 1210 12.48 -27.12 26.97
N GLY A 1211 13.23 -27.99 27.61
CA GLY A 1211 14.66 -27.83 27.85
C GLY A 1211 15.22 -29.13 28.37
N ASP A 1212 16.54 -29.19 28.48
CA ASP A 1212 17.22 -30.30 29.14
C ASP A 1212 17.51 -29.96 30.62
N GLU A 1213 18.25 -30.83 31.31
CA GLU A 1213 18.48 -30.70 32.75
C GLU A 1213 19.50 -29.62 33.12
N PHE A 1214 20.16 -29.01 32.13
CA PHE A 1214 21.14 -27.92 32.31
C PHE A 1214 20.50 -26.53 32.26
N ASP A 1215 19.24 -26.45 31.82
CA ASP A 1215 18.48 -25.22 31.68
C ASP A 1215 17.87 -24.75 33.00
N SER A 1216 17.75 -23.43 33.17
CA SER A 1216 17.00 -22.86 34.28
C SER A 1216 16.03 -21.74 33.86
N VAL A 1217 14.87 -21.71 34.51
CA VAL A 1217 13.83 -20.69 34.27
C VAL A 1217 13.46 -20.03 35.59
N THR A 1218 13.72 -18.72 35.69
CA THR A 1218 13.37 -17.91 36.85
C THR A 1218 12.23 -16.95 36.52
N PHE A 1219 11.15 -16.95 37.32
CA PHE A 1219 10.07 -15.97 37.19
C PHE A 1219 10.21 -14.84 38.21
N LYS A 1220 10.36 -13.59 37.75
CA LYS A 1220 10.51 -12.41 38.61
C LYS A 1220 9.16 -11.76 38.91
N ASN A 1221 8.85 -11.56 40.19
CA ASN A 1221 7.67 -10.79 40.61
C ASN A 1221 7.84 -9.31 40.26
N THR A 1222 6.78 -8.66 39.78
CA THR A 1222 6.77 -7.21 39.47
C THR A 1222 5.71 -6.48 40.29
N VAL A 1223 5.71 -5.14 40.28
CA VAL A 1223 4.66 -4.33 40.92
C VAL A 1223 3.84 -3.68 39.81
N GLY A 1224 2.54 -3.98 39.77
CA GLY A 1224 1.64 -3.43 38.75
C GLY A 1224 1.36 -1.93 38.95
N ASP A 1225 0.76 -1.31 37.93
CA ASP A 1225 0.39 0.13 37.94
C ASP A 1225 -0.55 0.53 39.10
N ASP A 1226 -1.24 -0.44 39.71
CA ASP A 1226 -2.10 -0.24 40.88
C ASP A 1226 -1.33 -0.31 42.23
N GLY A 1227 -0.02 -0.49 42.20
CA GLY A 1227 0.87 -0.58 43.36
C GLY A 1227 0.82 -1.92 44.10
N LYS A 1228 0.17 -2.96 43.55
CA LYS A 1228 0.18 -4.33 44.11
C LYS A 1228 1.21 -5.22 43.41
N GLU A 1229 1.71 -6.20 44.15
CA GLU A 1229 2.66 -7.18 43.61
C GLU A 1229 1.95 -8.20 42.70
N ASN A 1230 2.49 -8.36 41.50
CA ASN A 1230 2.13 -9.35 40.48
C ASN A 1230 3.03 -10.58 40.69
N ALA A 1231 2.68 -11.41 41.66
CA ALA A 1231 3.49 -12.54 42.09
C ALA A 1231 3.23 -13.81 41.27
N TRP A 1232 4.29 -14.54 40.96
CA TRP A 1232 4.21 -15.86 40.33
C TRP A 1232 3.98 -16.96 41.36
N SER A 1233 3.21 -17.98 40.97
CA SER A 1233 2.87 -19.13 41.80
C SER A 1233 2.95 -20.42 41.00
N LYS A 1234 3.54 -21.46 41.59
CA LYS A 1234 3.77 -22.78 40.99
C LYS A 1234 2.73 -23.80 41.42
N THR A 1235 2.27 -24.63 40.49
CA THR A 1235 1.48 -25.84 40.74
C THR A 1235 1.90 -26.97 39.81
N GLU A 1236 2.02 -28.20 40.32
CA GLU A 1236 2.32 -29.38 39.49
C GLU A 1236 1.18 -29.66 38.49
N GLY A 1237 1.54 -29.91 37.23
CA GLY A 1237 0.60 -30.28 36.17
C GLY A 1237 -0.06 -31.65 36.42
N THR A 1238 -1.35 -31.76 36.10
CA THR A 1238 -2.11 -33.02 36.25
C THR A 1238 -2.77 -33.44 34.93
N GLY A 1239 -3.02 -34.75 34.75
CA GLY A 1239 -3.68 -35.24 33.54
C GLY A 1239 -2.78 -35.19 32.30
N ALA A 1240 -3.15 -34.37 31.31
CA ALA A 1240 -2.41 -34.22 30.04
C ALA A 1240 -1.11 -33.40 30.19
N ASP A 1241 -0.98 -32.62 31.26
CA ASP A 1241 0.19 -31.79 31.57
C ASP A 1241 1.16 -32.47 32.57
N LYS A 1242 1.05 -33.78 32.72
CA LYS A 1242 1.90 -34.54 33.64
C LYS A 1242 3.34 -34.56 33.11
N GLY A 1243 4.26 -33.97 33.86
CA GLY A 1243 5.66 -33.74 33.44
C GLY A 1243 6.02 -32.27 33.28
N TYR A 1244 5.06 -31.35 33.47
CA TYR A 1244 5.27 -29.91 33.48
C TYR A 1244 4.90 -29.29 34.83
N ASP A 1245 5.64 -28.27 35.22
CA ASP A 1245 5.26 -27.33 36.27
C ASP A 1245 4.51 -26.14 35.66
N ILE A 1246 3.38 -25.76 36.26
CA ILE A 1246 2.50 -24.70 35.77
C ILE A 1246 2.64 -23.46 36.65
N TYR A 1247 3.10 -22.36 36.05
CA TYR A 1247 3.24 -21.05 36.69
C TYR A 1247 2.11 -20.12 36.29
N MET A 1248 1.48 -19.49 37.28
CA MET A 1248 0.44 -18.49 37.11
C MET A 1248 0.82 -17.20 37.84
N ASN A 1249 0.47 -16.05 37.28
CA ASN A 1249 0.73 -14.74 37.90
C ASN A 1249 -0.54 -14.12 38.50
N SER A 1250 -0.43 -13.48 39.67
CA SER A 1250 -1.57 -12.84 40.34
C SER A 1250 -2.06 -11.54 39.69
N GLY A 1251 -1.24 -10.91 38.85
CA GLY A 1251 -1.56 -9.71 38.07
C GLY A 1251 -2.48 -9.99 36.88
N ASP A 1252 -2.30 -11.15 36.23
CA ASP A 1252 -3.21 -11.68 35.21
C ASP A 1252 -3.39 -13.21 35.39
N PRO A 1253 -4.50 -13.65 36.04
CA PRO A 1253 -4.75 -15.06 36.31
C PRO A 1253 -5.03 -15.92 35.06
N THR A 1254 -5.13 -15.32 33.87
CA THR A 1254 -5.34 -16.05 32.63
C THR A 1254 -4.02 -16.54 32.02
N VAL A 1255 -2.88 -15.98 32.45
CA VAL A 1255 -1.54 -16.38 31.99
C VAL A 1255 -1.11 -17.70 32.64
N GLN A 1256 -0.68 -18.66 31.81
CA GLN A 1256 -0.09 -19.92 32.26
C GLN A 1256 1.22 -20.22 31.51
N VAL A 1257 2.30 -20.44 32.26
CA VAL A 1257 3.57 -20.94 31.69
C VAL A 1257 3.78 -22.37 32.13
N LYS A 1258 3.98 -23.28 31.18
CA LYS A 1258 4.26 -24.71 31.41
C LYS A 1258 5.74 -24.97 31.20
N VAL A 1259 6.45 -25.36 32.25
CA VAL A 1259 7.90 -25.64 32.19
C VAL A 1259 8.13 -27.14 32.33
N GLU A 1260 8.80 -27.75 31.35
CA GLU A 1260 9.08 -29.19 31.33
C GLU A 1260 10.02 -29.60 32.46
N GLN A 1261 9.79 -30.74 33.08
CA GLN A 1261 10.68 -31.28 34.10
C GLN A 1261 11.77 -32.16 33.45
N PRO A 1262 13.06 -32.03 33.84
CA PRO A 1262 13.55 -31.41 35.07
C PRO A 1262 14.32 -30.09 34.81
N ILE A 1263 13.70 -29.08 34.21
CA ILE A 1263 14.30 -27.73 34.14
C ILE A 1263 14.32 -27.13 35.56
N SER A 1264 15.45 -26.57 35.98
CA SER A 1264 15.59 -25.95 37.31
C SER A 1264 14.81 -24.64 37.38
N ASP A 1265 13.90 -24.50 38.34
CA ASP A 1265 12.93 -23.38 38.36
C ASP A 1265 13.19 -22.31 39.44
N GLY A 1266 14.31 -22.39 40.15
CA GLY A 1266 14.69 -21.43 41.20
C GLY A 1266 13.71 -21.29 42.37
N ILE A 1267 12.64 -22.07 42.45
CA ILE A 1267 11.58 -21.96 43.48
C ILE A 1267 11.51 -23.21 44.36
N THR A 1268 11.95 -24.37 43.87
CA THR A 1268 12.13 -25.57 44.72
C THR A 1268 13.59 -25.73 45.17
N ASN A 1269 13.81 -25.60 46.49
CA ASN A 1269 15.09 -25.83 47.19
C ASN A 1269 15.74 -27.18 46.87
#